data_AF-A0A4Q1IG05-F1
#
_entry.id   AF-A0A4Q1IG05-F1
#
_cell.length_a   1.000
_cell.length_b   1.000
_cell.length_c   1.000
_cell.angle_alpha   90.00
_cell.angle_beta   90.00
_cell.angle_gamma   90.00
#
_symmetry.space_group_name_H-M   'P 1'
#
loop_
_entity.id
_entity.type
_entity.pdbx_description
1 polymer ?
#
loop_
_entity_poly.entity_id
_entity_poly.type
_entity_poly.pdbx_seq_one_letter_code
_entity_poly.pdbx_strand_id
1 'polypeptide(L)'
;MKNKVILSNKGIRISSMLMLLCLVNLSSCSAQNKVEASQDLFTRFQKPPAEARPFVRWWWNGNKIKTQELDRELESLKSVGFGGVEINPIAMPVAPENEDESLVWMSDEWIDMVVYACKKTKDLGMISDVIAGTGWPFGGEVLKDDETCQRMVSDYISYKGESVIEIDEASLIAIYKNKYDKSRSQAHISKRTTYKLSYLKLIPEHCEDVSQVIDLEKYVATNGKINYQIKGKGNYLLSFGIVQQNFRDVTLGAPGGAGPVMDHYKKEMTLAYLNRLKKISERSGYPLSDLIRALFCDSIEVSGANWTDGFDDLFYNAYGYKLDNWKPFIFYEANLDYSKNKYSEKFTTEFIDQLKRVRYDYNKLLVEVFLKNFTQTYKDFCEENNILCRYQAYGTPFLMGMLDGYMIPDIPESNNWIYTVEMKDSVWDWKQSHGYMTWNMYASAGAHLSGKKITSCETMTNLQGVFKATLEEIKQHDDMNFITGINHSVLHGYNYSPPEVEFPGWIRFGTYFSEQNTWWKHLQHWVDYNSRLSYVFQNSQADKSIAIVGPTADIWGDKGLIREPFHMEPEYLYRLWEPISQLGYSAEYINIGILERATTKDGKIKYGNMTYKLLVLASLKSLSSKAAANIKTFVESGGKVVVIDQLPIKSLHYSEFEKNDALVKDIMTNLLVSYPNSFIQTKQPESIDELISWTESILKTAQLEADVAISNPTKNVYQIHQYTNDKDIYFFTNVNRFETIAFHAKFPVTGKYPYIWNPETGEKKPYYFVSNSNKLSITLNPLQSLLLVFENEKPKVKALNIDTEIKKSKTLDVNWKVIGKRKDGKTFTWNMSTLGDFSKSIDSTQYTFGGEIIYKTTINNSEDFTHLDLGNVNEGVTELYINGQKVGKRWYGKAVYAIADYLIKGDNEIEIHYTTVLANYAKSLKNNEMVHEWTKRYKNLVPTGMEGPVKFLKY
;
A
#
# COMPACT_ATOMS: atom_id res chain seq x y z
N MET A 1 -75.37 -29.75 -0.22
CA MET A 1 -75.92 -31.10 0.07
C MET A 1 -74.84 -31.94 0.72
N LYS A 2 -75.18 -32.56 1.86
CA LYS A 2 -74.55 -33.71 2.58
C LYS A 2 -73.04 -33.59 2.91
N ASN A 3 -72.63 -33.04 4.06
CA ASN A 3 -72.61 -33.57 5.44
C ASN A 3 -71.87 -34.90 5.67
N LYS A 4 -70.85 -34.82 6.57
CA LYS A 4 -70.50 -35.68 7.74
C LYS A 4 -68.96 -35.88 7.80
N VAL A 5 -68.21 -35.76 8.91
CA VAL A 5 -68.42 -35.93 10.38
C VAL A 5 -67.34 -35.09 11.11
N ILE A 6 -67.69 -34.11 11.96
CA ILE A 6 -67.71 -34.10 13.46
C ILE A 6 -66.35 -34.35 14.15
N LEU A 7 -65.86 -33.37 14.92
CA LEU A 7 -65.66 -33.49 16.38
C LEU A 7 -65.41 -32.12 17.03
N SER A 8 -65.93 -32.02 18.25
CA SER A 8 -66.31 -30.81 18.98
C SER A 8 -65.28 -30.32 19.99
N ASN A 9 -65.22 -29.01 20.17
CA ASN A 9 -64.55 -28.29 21.26
C ASN A 9 -65.03 -28.69 22.66
N LYS A 10 -64.08 -28.89 23.58
CA LYS A 10 -64.20 -28.63 25.03
C LYS A 10 -62.85 -28.14 25.54
N GLY A 11 -62.87 -27.10 26.39
CA GLY A 11 -61.85 -26.93 27.44
C GLY A 11 -61.00 -25.67 27.37
N ILE A 12 -61.51 -24.60 27.96
CA ILE A 12 -60.83 -23.35 28.32
C ILE A 12 -59.97 -23.54 29.60
N ARG A 13 -58.92 -22.72 29.72
CA ARG A 13 -58.08 -22.36 30.90
C ARG A 13 -56.92 -23.30 31.24
N ILE A 14 -55.72 -22.89 30.83
CA ILE A 14 -54.61 -22.37 31.68
C ILE A 14 -53.49 -21.97 30.69
N SER A 15 -53.38 -20.69 30.34
CA SER A 15 -52.18 -20.20 29.63
C SER A 15 -52.02 -18.70 29.81
N SER A 16 -51.62 -18.31 31.02
CA SER A 16 -51.05 -16.97 31.27
C SER A 16 -49.91 -16.99 32.28
N MET A 17 -49.51 -18.18 32.78
CA MET A 17 -48.50 -18.30 33.84
C MET A 17 -47.31 -19.20 33.47
N LEU A 18 -47.37 -19.95 32.35
CA LEU A 18 -46.19 -20.68 31.82
C LEU A 18 -45.37 -19.87 30.79
N MET A 19 -45.93 -18.81 30.19
CA MET A 19 -45.19 -17.99 29.22
C MET A 19 -44.21 -17.02 29.88
N LEU A 20 -44.36 -16.73 31.18
CA LEU A 20 -43.44 -15.87 31.93
C LEU A 20 -42.24 -16.63 32.53
N LEU A 21 -42.30 -17.96 32.70
CA LEU A 21 -41.15 -18.77 33.17
C LEU A 21 -40.25 -19.29 32.03
N CYS A 22 -40.72 -19.30 30.78
CA CYS A 22 -39.87 -19.59 29.62
C CYS A 22 -39.12 -18.35 29.11
N LEU A 23 -39.56 -17.13 29.43
CA LEU A 23 -38.86 -15.89 29.05
C LEU A 23 -37.72 -15.51 30.01
N VAL A 24 -37.65 -16.09 31.22
CA VAL A 24 -36.56 -15.82 32.17
C VAL A 24 -35.41 -16.83 32.05
N ASN A 25 -35.63 -18.00 31.42
CA ASN A 25 -34.56 -18.99 31.18
C ASN A 25 -33.87 -18.90 29.81
N LEU A 26 -34.38 -18.10 28.87
CA LEU A 26 -33.71 -17.85 27.58
C LEU A 26 -32.77 -16.63 27.60
N SER A 27 -32.78 -15.84 28.67
CA SER A 27 -31.85 -14.71 28.88
C SER A 27 -30.58 -15.09 29.66
N SER A 28 -30.49 -16.31 30.19
CA SER A 28 -29.31 -16.79 30.93
C SER A 28 -28.39 -17.71 30.12
N CYS A 29 -28.85 -18.27 28.99
CA CYS A 29 -28.00 -19.07 28.10
C CYS A 29 -27.35 -18.27 26.94
N SER A 30 -27.74 -17.01 26.72
CA SER A 30 -27.05 -16.11 25.77
C SER A 30 -25.91 -15.31 26.41
N ALA A 31 -25.80 -15.34 27.74
CA ALA A 31 -24.73 -14.69 28.51
C ALA A 31 -23.51 -15.61 28.74
N GLN A 32 -23.65 -16.93 28.62
CA GLN A 32 -22.55 -17.88 28.81
C GLN A 32 -21.71 -18.14 27.54
N ASN A 33 -22.23 -17.86 26.34
CA ASN A 33 -21.47 -18.01 25.08
C ASN A 33 -20.79 -16.72 24.59
N LYS A 34 -20.82 -15.63 25.37
CA LYS A 34 -20.09 -14.38 25.07
C LYS A 34 -18.77 -14.22 25.84
N VAL A 35 -18.42 -15.18 26.70
CA VAL A 35 -17.24 -15.13 27.56
C VAL A 35 -16.09 -16.01 27.05
N GLU A 36 -16.31 -16.82 26.00
CA GLU A 36 -15.34 -17.83 25.56
C GLU A 36 -14.40 -17.43 24.41
N ALA A 37 -14.32 -16.14 24.05
CA ALA A 37 -13.45 -15.69 22.95
C ALA A 37 -12.67 -14.39 23.18
N SER A 38 -12.38 -14.00 24.43
CA SER A 38 -11.11 -13.28 24.65
C SER A 38 -10.00 -14.34 24.64
N GLN A 39 -9.62 -14.82 23.45
CA GLN A 39 -8.28 -15.38 23.34
C GLN A 39 -7.34 -14.31 23.86
N ASP A 40 -6.66 -14.60 24.98
CA ASP A 40 -5.71 -13.66 25.57
C ASP A 40 -4.80 -13.14 24.45
N LEU A 41 -4.91 -11.85 24.13
CA LEU A 41 -4.21 -11.19 23.02
C LEU A 41 -2.71 -11.51 23.09
N PHE A 42 -2.18 -11.63 24.31
CA PHE A 42 -0.81 -12.01 24.55
C PHE A 42 -0.51 -13.47 24.14
N THR A 43 -1.32 -14.44 24.56
CA THR A 43 -1.16 -15.86 24.17
C THR A 43 -1.06 -16.05 22.65
N ARG A 44 -1.89 -15.33 21.87
CA ARG A 44 -1.84 -15.40 20.41
C ARG A 44 -0.77 -14.51 19.79
N PHE A 45 -0.33 -13.44 20.46
CA PHE A 45 0.91 -12.76 20.12
C PHE A 45 2.11 -13.71 20.27
N GLN A 46 2.14 -14.61 21.26
CA GLN A 46 3.22 -15.60 21.37
C GLN A 46 3.18 -16.66 20.26
N LYS A 47 1.97 -17.03 19.82
CA LYS A 47 1.72 -18.04 18.78
C LYS A 47 0.73 -17.51 17.72
N PRO A 48 1.19 -16.64 16.81
CA PRO A 48 0.32 -16.05 15.79
C PRO A 48 -0.27 -17.13 14.88
N PRO A 49 -1.57 -17.02 14.52
CA PRO A 49 -2.21 -17.92 13.56
C PRO A 49 -1.73 -17.63 12.13
N ALA A 50 -2.10 -18.48 11.18
CA ALA A 50 -1.69 -18.36 9.78
C ALA A 50 -2.12 -17.03 9.14
N GLU A 51 -3.30 -16.49 9.49
CA GLU A 51 -3.80 -15.21 8.95
C GLU A 51 -2.96 -13.99 9.37
N ALA A 52 -2.25 -14.10 10.50
CA ALA A 52 -1.37 -13.04 10.98
C ALA A 52 0.07 -13.17 10.44
N ARG A 53 0.42 -14.33 9.88
CA ARG A 53 1.74 -14.58 9.32
C ARG A 53 1.84 -13.94 7.93
N PRO A 54 3.02 -13.43 7.53
CA PRO A 54 3.22 -12.88 6.19
C PRO A 54 2.97 -13.96 5.14
N PHE A 55 2.53 -13.52 3.96
CA PHE A 55 2.36 -14.35 2.78
C PHE A 55 3.45 -13.99 1.76
N VAL A 56 3.57 -14.78 0.70
CA VAL A 56 4.36 -14.43 -0.48
C VAL A 56 3.45 -14.30 -1.70
N ARG A 57 3.74 -13.33 -2.57
CA ARG A 57 3.24 -13.35 -3.95
C ARG A 57 4.07 -14.38 -4.72
N TRP A 58 3.42 -15.49 -5.06
CA TRP A 58 4.05 -16.66 -5.67
C TRP A 58 3.90 -16.62 -7.18
N TRP A 59 4.95 -16.15 -7.86
CA TRP A 59 4.95 -15.95 -9.31
C TRP A 59 5.07 -17.29 -10.03
N TRP A 60 3.97 -17.73 -10.64
CA TRP A 60 3.96 -18.89 -11.54
C TRP A 60 4.45 -18.47 -12.93
N ASN A 61 5.77 -18.37 -13.04
CA ASN A 61 6.48 -17.87 -14.22
C ASN A 61 6.16 -18.70 -15.48
N GLY A 62 5.54 -18.06 -16.47
CA GLY A 62 5.16 -18.69 -17.74
C GLY A 62 4.15 -19.83 -17.60
N ASN A 63 3.55 -20.02 -16.42
CA ASN A 63 2.76 -21.21 -16.06
C ASN A 63 3.48 -22.55 -16.34
N LYS A 64 4.81 -22.59 -16.26
CA LYS A 64 5.59 -23.84 -16.38
C LYS A 64 5.69 -24.50 -15.01
N ILE A 65 4.71 -25.35 -14.67
CA ILE A 65 4.47 -25.80 -13.29
C ILE A 65 4.50 -27.33 -13.19
N LYS A 66 5.09 -27.86 -12.12
CA LYS A 66 5.13 -29.30 -11.77
C LYS A 66 4.78 -29.50 -10.31
N THR A 67 4.03 -30.56 -9.99
CA THR A 67 3.57 -30.83 -8.62
C THR A 67 4.71 -31.02 -7.61
N GLN A 68 5.82 -31.65 -8.02
CA GLN A 68 6.98 -31.86 -7.13
C GLN A 68 7.60 -30.53 -6.69
N GLU A 69 7.59 -29.54 -7.57
CA GLU A 69 8.15 -28.23 -7.28
C GLU A 69 7.20 -27.39 -6.42
N LEU A 70 5.89 -27.49 -6.67
CA LEU A 70 4.88 -26.92 -5.78
C LEU A 70 5.04 -27.44 -4.34
N ASP A 71 5.27 -28.75 -4.16
CA ASP A 71 5.52 -29.34 -2.84
C ASP A 71 6.78 -28.77 -2.19
N ARG A 72 7.90 -28.77 -2.91
CA ARG A 72 9.20 -28.30 -2.41
C ARG A 72 9.15 -26.84 -1.94
N GLU A 73 8.58 -25.97 -2.76
CA GLU A 73 8.49 -24.54 -2.49
C GLU A 73 7.55 -24.23 -1.32
N LEU A 74 6.38 -24.88 -1.25
CA LEU A 74 5.46 -24.74 -0.13
C LEU A 74 6.06 -25.25 1.18
N GLU A 75 6.79 -26.36 1.15
CA GLU A 75 7.53 -26.89 2.31
C GLU A 75 8.67 -25.96 2.74
N SER A 76 9.39 -25.36 1.79
CA SER A 76 10.43 -24.35 2.04
C SER A 76 9.84 -23.13 2.75
N LEU A 77 8.74 -22.57 2.24
CA LEU A 77 8.04 -21.44 2.85
C LEU A 77 7.51 -21.78 4.25
N LYS A 78 6.92 -22.97 4.41
CA LYS A 78 6.46 -23.43 5.72
C LYS A 78 7.60 -23.54 6.73
N SER A 79 8.77 -24.02 6.30
CA SER A 79 9.93 -24.25 7.17
C SER A 79 10.46 -22.96 7.81
N VAL A 80 10.27 -21.81 7.15
CA VAL A 80 10.65 -20.48 7.69
C VAL A 80 9.46 -19.70 8.26
N GLY A 81 8.28 -20.32 8.35
CA GLY A 81 7.14 -19.84 9.12
C GLY A 81 6.11 -19.00 8.36
N PHE A 82 6.11 -18.99 7.03
CA PHE A 82 5.08 -18.27 6.26
C PHE A 82 3.68 -18.80 6.54
N GLY A 83 2.68 -17.91 6.48
CA GLY A 83 1.28 -18.23 6.72
C GLY A 83 0.51 -18.67 5.49
N GLY A 84 1.00 -18.32 4.30
CA GLY A 84 0.26 -18.52 3.07
C GLY A 84 0.97 -18.03 1.82
N VAL A 85 0.31 -18.22 0.69
CA VAL A 85 0.76 -17.84 -0.65
C VAL A 85 -0.37 -17.16 -1.41
N GLU A 86 -0.03 -16.20 -2.27
CA GLU A 86 -0.88 -15.72 -3.34
C GLU A 86 -0.41 -16.34 -4.66
N ILE A 87 -1.19 -17.26 -5.23
CA ILE A 87 -0.89 -17.86 -6.54
C ILE A 87 -1.09 -16.81 -7.61
N ASN A 88 -0.02 -16.48 -8.34
CA ASN A 88 -0.03 -15.40 -9.33
C ASN A 88 0.59 -15.85 -10.68
N PRO A 89 -0.24 -16.32 -11.63
CA PRO A 89 0.18 -16.62 -13.00
C PRO A 89 0.69 -15.37 -13.72
N ILE A 90 1.89 -15.45 -14.32
CA ILE A 90 2.50 -14.34 -15.03
C ILE A 90 3.28 -14.84 -16.25
N ALA A 91 3.48 -13.99 -17.26
CA ALA A 91 4.30 -14.29 -18.42
C ALA A 91 5.69 -14.84 -18.02
N MET A 92 6.36 -15.57 -18.92
CA MET A 92 7.72 -16.07 -18.69
C MET A 92 8.75 -14.92 -18.66
N PRO A 93 9.62 -14.81 -17.63
CA PRO A 93 10.70 -13.84 -17.62
C PRO A 93 11.78 -14.18 -18.64
N VAL A 94 12.76 -13.29 -18.80
CA VAL A 94 13.99 -13.63 -19.52
C VAL A 94 14.68 -14.73 -18.74
N ALA A 95 14.72 -15.93 -19.32
CA ALA A 95 15.27 -17.12 -18.73
C ALA A 95 15.79 -18.06 -19.82
N PRO A 96 16.77 -18.93 -19.51
CA PRO A 96 17.16 -20.01 -20.42
C PRO A 96 15.95 -20.84 -20.84
N GLU A 97 15.92 -21.25 -22.10
CA GLU A 97 14.91 -22.20 -22.57
C GLU A 97 15.01 -23.51 -21.78
N ASN A 98 13.85 -24.07 -21.47
CA ASN A 98 13.72 -25.41 -20.91
C ASN A 98 12.59 -26.15 -21.64
N GLU A 99 12.60 -27.48 -21.50
CA GLU A 99 11.63 -28.37 -22.18
C GLU A 99 10.23 -28.32 -21.57
N ASP A 100 10.03 -27.61 -20.46
CA ASP A 100 8.74 -27.54 -19.77
C ASP A 100 7.71 -26.77 -20.60
N GLU A 101 6.53 -27.34 -20.75
CA GLU A 101 5.41 -26.71 -21.45
C GLU A 101 4.68 -25.71 -20.55
N SER A 102 4.21 -24.60 -21.14
CA SER A 102 3.39 -23.63 -20.45
C SER A 102 1.94 -24.09 -20.38
N LEU A 103 1.34 -24.08 -19.19
CA LEU A 103 -0.10 -24.29 -19.06
C LEU A 103 -0.90 -23.03 -19.43
N VAL A 104 -2.00 -23.21 -20.16
CA VAL A 104 -2.91 -22.12 -20.52
C VAL A 104 -3.77 -21.76 -19.30
N TRP A 105 -3.86 -20.48 -18.96
CA TRP A 105 -4.70 -20.00 -17.85
C TRP A 105 -6.16 -20.46 -18.04
N MET A 106 -6.77 -21.00 -16.98
CA MET A 106 -8.11 -21.62 -16.99
C MET A 106 -8.29 -22.89 -17.86
N SER A 107 -7.19 -23.46 -18.38
CA SER A 107 -7.21 -24.84 -18.89
C SER A 107 -7.50 -25.83 -17.76
N ASP A 108 -7.88 -27.03 -18.15
CA ASP A 108 -8.21 -28.12 -17.24
C ASP A 108 -6.97 -28.51 -16.40
N GLU A 109 -5.82 -28.59 -17.04
CA GLU A 109 -4.53 -28.92 -16.43
C GLU A 109 -4.05 -27.81 -15.47
N TRP A 110 -4.22 -26.54 -15.84
CA TRP A 110 -3.89 -25.42 -14.94
C TRP A 110 -4.77 -25.40 -13.69
N ILE A 111 -6.07 -25.66 -13.83
CA ILE A 111 -6.99 -25.76 -12.69
C ILE A 111 -6.57 -26.90 -11.76
N ASP A 112 -6.18 -28.05 -12.31
CA ASP A 112 -5.70 -29.18 -11.50
C ASP A 112 -4.46 -28.80 -10.66
N MET A 113 -3.54 -27.99 -11.22
CA MET A 113 -2.38 -27.48 -10.48
C MET A 113 -2.78 -26.50 -9.37
N VAL A 114 -3.73 -25.59 -9.61
CA VAL A 114 -4.24 -24.68 -8.57
C VAL A 114 -4.87 -25.47 -7.43
N VAL A 115 -5.73 -26.45 -7.74
CA VAL A 115 -6.38 -27.30 -6.75
C VAL A 115 -5.34 -28.10 -5.96
N TYR A 116 -4.32 -28.63 -6.62
CA TYR A 116 -3.20 -29.33 -5.95
C TYR A 116 -2.48 -28.41 -4.97
N ALA A 117 -2.07 -27.21 -5.42
CA ALA A 117 -1.39 -26.23 -4.59
C ALA A 117 -2.23 -25.79 -3.38
N CYS A 118 -3.52 -25.52 -3.57
CA CYS A 118 -4.44 -25.18 -2.48
C CYS A 118 -4.56 -26.30 -1.43
N LYS A 119 -4.69 -27.56 -1.88
CA LYS A 119 -4.76 -28.72 -0.99
C LYS A 119 -3.46 -28.90 -0.20
N LYS A 120 -2.31 -28.85 -0.88
CA LYS A 120 -1.00 -28.94 -0.22
C LYS A 120 -0.79 -27.80 0.79
N THR A 121 -1.17 -26.58 0.44
CA THR A 121 -1.10 -25.42 1.33
C THR A 121 -1.95 -25.64 2.59
N LYS A 122 -3.17 -26.15 2.43
CA LYS A 122 -4.06 -26.51 3.55
C LYS A 122 -3.48 -27.62 4.42
N ASP A 123 -2.88 -28.66 3.84
CA ASP A 123 -2.24 -29.76 4.57
C ASP A 123 -1.04 -29.27 5.42
N LEU A 124 -0.35 -28.23 4.96
CA LEU A 124 0.73 -27.55 5.72
C LEU A 124 0.20 -26.57 6.77
N GLY A 125 -1.12 -26.41 6.92
CA GLY A 125 -1.75 -25.43 7.80
C GLY A 125 -1.46 -23.99 7.40
N MET A 126 -1.35 -23.74 6.10
CA MET A 126 -1.18 -22.44 5.47
C MET A 126 -2.46 -22.05 4.71
N ILE A 127 -2.48 -20.83 4.16
CA ILE A 127 -3.61 -20.23 3.46
C ILE A 127 -3.24 -19.94 2.00
N SER A 128 -4.19 -20.17 1.08
CA SER A 128 -4.04 -19.80 -0.33
C SER A 128 -4.96 -18.64 -0.69
N ASP A 129 -4.39 -17.62 -1.32
CA ASP A 129 -5.12 -16.61 -2.09
C ASP A 129 -4.76 -16.78 -3.58
N VAL A 130 -5.59 -16.27 -4.50
CA VAL A 130 -5.36 -16.39 -5.95
C VAL A 130 -5.69 -15.06 -6.63
N ILE A 131 -4.84 -14.61 -7.55
CA ILE A 131 -5.20 -13.47 -8.41
C ILE A 131 -6.35 -13.85 -9.35
N ALA A 132 -7.33 -12.96 -9.55
CA ALA A 132 -8.50 -13.27 -10.36
C ALA A 132 -8.24 -13.39 -11.88
N GLY A 133 -7.04 -13.02 -12.34
CA GLY A 133 -6.63 -13.08 -13.74
C GLY A 133 -5.20 -13.61 -13.90
N THR A 134 -4.45 -13.00 -14.81
CA THR A 134 -3.00 -13.18 -14.94
C THR A 134 -2.40 -11.87 -15.42
N GLY A 135 -1.29 -11.42 -14.83
CA GLY A 135 -0.83 -10.05 -15.07
C GLY A 135 -1.90 -9.00 -14.72
N TRP A 136 -1.89 -7.84 -15.38
CA TRP A 136 -2.83 -6.75 -15.10
C TRP A 136 -3.07 -5.81 -16.31
N PRO A 137 -4.22 -5.10 -16.37
CA PRO A 137 -5.47 -5.37 -15.66
C PRO A 137 -6.16 -6.65 -16.15
N PHE A 138 -7.39 -6.90 -15.73
CA PHE A 138 -8.13 -8.09 -16.12
C PHE A 138 -8.48 -8.10 -17.62
N GLY A 139 -8.16 -9.23 -18.26
CA GLY A 139 -8.35 -9.43 -19.68
C GLY A 139 -7.96 -10.84 -20.10
N GLY A 140 -7.99 -11.10 -21.40
CA GLY A 140 -7.62 -12.40 -21.95
C GLY A 140 -7.93 -12.54 -23.43
N GLU A 141 -7.32 -13.55 -24.05
CA GLU A 141 -7.42 -13.82 -25.49
C GLU A 141 -8.85 -14.16 -25.92
N VAL A 142 -9.66 -14.67 -24.98
CA VAL A 142 -11.04 -15.09 -25.18
C VAL A 142 -12.05 -13.95 -25.31
N LEU A 143 -11.65 -12.69 -25.04
CA LEU A 143 -12.56 -11.55 -25.09
C LEU A 143 -12.90 -11.14 -26.54
N LYS A 144 -14.19 -10.91 -26.77
CA LYS A 144 -14.71 -10.34 -28.02
C LYS A 144 -14.51 -8.82 -28.01
N ASP A 145 -14.49 -8.23 -29.20
CA ASP A 145 -14.21 -6.79 -29.36
C ASP A 145 -15.19 -5.90 -28.58
N ASP A 146 -16.46 -6.26 -28.46
CA ASP A 146 -17.49 -5.50 -27.72
C ASP A 146 -17.43 -5.66 -26.19
N GLU A 147 -16.59 -6.58 -25.70
CA GLU A 147 -16.37 -6.86 -24.27
C GLU A 147 -15.15 -6.10 -23.71
N THR A 148 -14.38 -5.40 -24.55
CA THR A 148 -13.10 -4.78 -24.16
C THR A 148 -13.21 -3.30 -23.82
N CYS A 149 -12.23 -2.78 -23.09
CA CYS A 149 -12.19 -1.39 -22.69
C CYS A 149 -12.13 -0.40 -23.88
N GLN A 150 -12.79 0.74 -23.69
CA GLN A 150 -12.76 1.89 -24.60
C GLN A 150 -11.99 3.06 -24.00
N ARG A 151 -11.38 3.87 -24.87
CA ARG A 151 -10.95 5.23 -24.52
C ARG A 151 -11.32 6.22 -25.60
N MET A 152 -11.76 7.39 -25.17
CA MET A 152 -11.91 8.59 -25.99
C MET A 152 -10.58 9.35 -26.03
N VAL A 153 -10.09 9.62 -27.23
CA VAL A 153 -8.97 10.51 -27.49
C VAL A 153 -9.43 11.69 -28.34
N SER A 154 -8.83 12.86 -28.16
CA SER A 154 -9.27 14.08 -28.84
C SER A 154 -8.09 14.87 -29.38
N ASP A 155 -8.31 15.59 -30.47
CA ASP A 155 -7.37 16.57 -31.00
C ASP A 155 -8.10 17.72 -31.71
N TYR A 156 -7.37 18.71 -32.22
CA TYR A 156 -7.92 19.85 -32.92
C TYR A 156 -7.08 20.29 -34.12
N ILE A 157 -7.75 20.95 -35.07
CA ILE A 157 -7.15 21.60 -36.24
C ILE A 157 -7.53 23.08 -36.22
N SER A 158 -6.54 23.97 -36.35
CA SER A 158 -6.80 25.41 -36.42
C SER A 158 -7.30 25.84 -37.78
N TYR A 159 -8.37 26.64 -37.80
CA TYR A 159 -8.95 27.27 -38.99
C TYR A 159 -9.09 28.78 -38.78
N LYS A 160 -8.98 29.55 -39.86
CA LYS A 160 -9.42 30.95 -39.87
C LYS A 160 -10.93 31.00 -40.15
N GLY A 161 -11.59 32.00 -39.60
CA GLY A 161 -12.96 32.37 -39.97
C GLY A 161 -13.08 32.52 -41.48
N GLU A 162 -14.27 32.27 -42.01
CA GLU A 162 -14.55 32.32 -43.45
C GLU A 162 -13.81 31.24 -44.28
N SER A 163 -13.09 30.29 -43.65
CA SER A 163 -12.53 29.11 -44.35
C SER A 163 -13.60 28.05 -44.61
N VAL A 164 -13.38 27.23 -45.64
CA VAL A 164 -14.13 25.99 -45.88
C VAL A 164 -13.41 24.83 -45.19
N ILE A 165 -14.14 24.04 -44.41
CA ILE A 165 -13.69 22.77 -43.87
C ILE A 165 -14.16 21.68 -44.84
N GLU A 166 -13.22 21.00 -45.48
CA GLU A 166 -13.47 19.76 -46.23
C GLU A 166 -12.60 18.64 -45.66
N ILE A 167 -13.21 17.70 -44.95
CA ILE A 167 -12.51 16.59 -44.29
C ILE A 167 -13.44 15.39 -44.11
N ASP A 168 -12.88 14.19 -43.97
CA ASP A 168 -13.62 12.97 -43.64
C ASP A 168 -13.05 12.28 -42.39
N GLU A 169 -13.79 11.31 -41.86
CA GLU A 169 -13.40 10.54 -40.68
C GLU A 169 -12.04 9.84 -40.84
N ALA A 170 -11.79 9.24 -42.01
CA ALA A 170 -10.53 8.55 -42.28
C ALA A 170 -9.32 9.50 -42.19
N SER A 171 -9.48 10.73 -42.69
CA SER A 171 -8.47 11.78 -42.62
C SER A 171 -8.21 12.25 -41.19
N LEU A 172 -9.27 12.45 -40.38
CA LEU A 172 -9.15 12.82 -38.97
C LEU A 172 -8.42 11.74 -38.16
N ILE A 173 -8.77 10.47 -38.38
CA ILE A 173 -8.09 9.33 -37.75
C ILE A 173 -6.62 9.26 -38.19
N ALA A 174 -6.33 9.47 -39.47
CA ALA A 174 -4.96 9.47 -39.98
C ALA A 174 -4.13 10.61 -39.36
N ILE A 175 -4.69 11.81 -39.23
CA ILE A 175 -4.04 12.96 -38.57
C ILE A 175 -3.67 12.60 -37.13
N TYR A 176 -4.62 12.07 -36.36
CA TYR A 176 -4.37 11.65 -34.99
C TYR A 176 -3.26 10.59 -34.91
N LYS A 177 -3.38 9.51 -35.69
CA LYS A 177 -2.40 8.42 -35.68
C LYS A 177 -1.00 8.91 -36.02
N ASN A 178 -0.86 9.76 -37.04
CA ASN A 178 0.44 10.30 -37.45
C ASN A 178 1.06 11.22 -36.41
N LYS A 179 0.24 12.00 -35.68
CA LYS A 179 0.72 12.93 -34.66
C LYS A 179 1.15 12.22 -33.37
N TYR A 180 0.46 11.14 -32.99
CA TYR A 180 0.64 10.47 -31.70
C TYR A 180 1.31 9.10 -31.78
N ASP A 181 1.81 8.67 -32.95
CA ASP A 181 2.44 7.36 -33.17
C ASP A 181 3.54 6.99 -32.15
N LYS A 182 4.30 8.00 -31.70
CA LYS A 182 5.41 7.88 -30.75
C LYS A 182 5.06 8.27 -29.32
N SER A 183 3.82 8.63 -29.05
CA SER A 183 3.39 8.97 -27.70
C SER A 183 3.40 7.73 -26.80
N ARG A 184 3.63 7.94 -25.50
CA ARG A 184 3.65 6.85 -24.51
C ARG A 184 2.33 6.08 -24.48
N SER A 185 1.21 6.78 -24.68
CA SER A 185 -0.14 6.20 -24.66
C SER A 185 -0.44 5.29 -25.86
N GLN A 186 0.27 5.47 -26.98
CA GLN A 186 0.12 4.65 -28.20
C GLN A 186 1.22 3.58 -28.33
N ALA A 187 2.36 3.71 -27.65
CA ALA A 187 3.46 2.75 -27.72
C ALA A 187 3.09 1.31 -27.29
N HIS A 188 2.06 1.16 -26.45
CA HIS A 188 1.58 -0.13 -25.94
C HIS A 188 0.17 -0.46 -26.41
N ILE A 189 -0.25 0.12 -27.54
CA ILE A 189 -1.60 -0.10 -28.05
C ILE A 189 -1.75 -1.53 -28.60
N SER A 190 -2.92 -2.15 -28.37
CA SER A 190 -3.18 -3.49 -28.93
C SER A 190 -3.20 -3.44 -30.46
N LYS A 191 -2.76 -4.55 -31.08
CA LYS A 191 -2.89 -4.76 -32.52
C LYS A 191 -4.35 -4.87 -32.98
N ARG A 192 -5.29 -5.17 -32.07
CA ARG A 192 -6.74 -5.26 -32.34
C ARG A 192 -7.46 -3.91 -32.27
N THR A 193 -6.73 -2.81 -32.04
CA THR A 193 -7.37 -1.51 -31.84
C THR A 193 -8.12 -1.03 -33.08
N THR A 194 -9.40 -0.69 -32.91
CA THR A 194 -10.20 0.00 -33.93
C THR A 194 -10.46 1.44 -33.52
N TYR A 195 -10.66 2.31 -34.52
CA TYR A 195 -10.83 3.75 -34.34
C TYR A 195 -12.16 4.16 -34.97
N LYS A 196 -12.94 5.00 -34.28
CA LYS A 196 -14.20 5.54 -34.77
C LYS A 196 -14.38 6.99 -34.33
N LEU A 197 -14.77 7.87 -35.24
CA LEU A 197 -15.12 9.25 -34.91
C LEU A 197 -16.34 9.27 -33.96
N SER A 198 -16.23 10.01 -32.86
CA SER A 198 -17.30 10.15 -31.87
C SER A 198 -17.90 11.55 -31.81
N TYR A 199 -17.12 12.59 -32.11
CA TYR A 199 -17.65 13.94 -32.24
C TYR A 199 -16.80 14.75 -33.19
N LEU A 200 -17.43 15.74 -33.82
CA LEU A 200 -16.78 16.79 -34.60
C LEU A 200 -17.43 18.14 -34.29
N LYS A 201 -16.69 19.03 -33.62
CA LYS A 201 -17.19 20.33 -33.15
C LYS A 201 -16.27 21.46 -33.60
N LEU A 202 -16.85 22.60 -33.95
CA LEU A 202 -16.11 23.82 -34.26
C LEU A 202 -16.24 24.82 -33.10
N ILE A 203 -15.11 25.31 -32.60
CA ILE A 203 -15.01 26.09 -31.37
C ILE A 203 -14.29 27.39 -31.68
N PRO A 204 -14.81 28.56 -31.30
CA PRO A 204 -14.03 29.80 -31.36
C PRO A 204 -12.79 29.71 -30.48
N GLU A 205 -11.65 30.24 -30.94
CA GLU A 205 -10.42 30.24 -30.15
C GLU A 205 -10.55 31.05 -28.84
N HIS A 206 -11.43 32.06 -28.83
CA HIS A 206 -11.88 32.80 -27.65
C HIS A 206 -13.29 32.36 -27.26
N CYS A 207 -13.41 31.14 -26.74
CA CYS A 207 -14.68 30.60 -26.27
C CYS A 207 -15.03 31.17 -24.89
N GLU A 208 -16.23 31.73 -24.76
CA GLU A 208 -16.74 32.35 -23.53
C GLU A 208 -17.94 31.56 -22.97
N ASP A 209 -18.64 30.82 -23.82
CA ASP A 209 -19.82 30.04 -23.45
C ASP A 209 -19.96 28.79 -24.33
N VAL A 210 -20.47 27.71 -23.74
CA VAL A 210 -20.61 26.42 -24.43
C VAL A 210 -21.62 26.47 -25.59
N SER A 211 -22.53 27.44 -25.63
CA SER A 211 -23.45 27.67 -26.74
C SER A 211 -22.77 28.15 -28.02
N GLN A 212 -21.52 28.62 -27.94
CA GLN A 212 -20.72 29.00 -29.10
C GLN A 212 -20.13 27.79 -29.84
N VAL A 213 -20.18 26.59 -29.25
CA VAL A 213 -19.73 25.35 -29.87
C VAL A 213 -20.69 24.93 -30.97
N ILE A 214 -20.19 24.81 -32.20
CA ILE A 214 -20.98 24.43 -33.36
C ILE A 214 -20.80 22.95 -33.62
N ASP A 215 -21.91 22.20 -33.57
CA ASP A 215 -21.93 20.80 -33.95
C ASP A 215 -21.81 20.62 -35.47
N LEU A 216 -20.78 19.91 -35.92
CA LEU A 216 -20.54 19.64 -37.32
C LEU A 216 -21.01 18.26 -37.80
N GLU A 217 -21.44 17.37 -36.91
CA GLU A 217 -21.90 16.03 -37.30
C GLU A 217 -23.12 16.08 -38.23
N LYS A 218 -23.97 17.09 -38.06
CA LYS A 218 -25.13 17.34 -38.94
C LYS A 218 -24.77 17.79 -40.36
N TYR A 219 -23.50 18.08 -40.66
CA TYR A 219 -23.02 18.44 -42.00
C TYR A 219 -22.19 17.34 -42.66
N VAL A 220 -22.18 16.13 -42.08
CA VAL A 220 -21.61 14.93 -42.71
C VAL A 220 -22.52 14.52 -43.87
N ALA A 221 -22.00 14.56 -45.10
CA ALA A 221 -22.70 14.10 -46.29
C ALA A 221 -22.81 12.57 -46.33
N THR A 222 -23.67 12.03 -47.21
CA THR A 222 -23.88 10.58 -47.36
C THR A 222 -22.64 9.79 -47.76
N ASN A 223 -21.63 10.46 -48.33
CA ASN A 223 -20.33 9.88 -48.67
C ASN A 223 -19.29 9.97 -47.52
N GLY A 224 -19.70 10.41 -46.32
CA GLY A 224 -18.84 10.55 -45.15
C GLY A 224 -17.98 11.82 -45.11
N LYS A 225 -18.04 12.69 -46.14
CA LYS A 225 -17.33 13.97 -46.15
C LYS A 225 -18.09 15.05 -45.40
N ILE A 226 -17.39 15.84 -44.60
CA ILE A 226 -17.88 17.08 -44.03
C ILE A 226 -17.50 18.23 -44.96
N ASN A 227 -18.47 19.06 -45.35
CA ASN A 227 -18.23 20.32 -46.05
C ASN A 227 -18.94 21.46 -45.30
N TYR A 228 -18.18 22.34 -44.67
CA TYR A 228 -18.74 23.42 -43.86
C TYR A 228 -17.99 24.75 -44.05
N GLN A 229 -18.74 25.79 -44.40
CA GLN A 229 -18.24 27.18 -44.48
C GLN A 229 -18.33 27.84 -43.10
N ILE A 230 -17.20 28.24 -42.53
CA ILE A 230 -17.17 28.95 -41.25
C ILE A 230 -17.79 30.35 -41.44
N LYS A 231 -18.86 30.64 -40.69
CA LYS A 231 -19.64 31.89 -40.85
C LYS A 231 -19.09 33.07 -40.06
N GLY A 232 -18.36 32.82 -38.97
CA GLY A 232 -17.85 33.87 -38.10
C GLY A 232 -16.43 34.30 -38.46
N LYS A 233 -16.04 35.48 -37.97
CA LYS A 233 -14.67 36.02 -38.06
C LYS A 233 -13.80 35.47 -36.92
N GLY A 234 -12.49 35.65 -37.00
CA GLY A 234 -11.53 35.22 -35.97
C GLY A 234 -10.89 33.86 -36.25
N ASN A 235 -10.33 33.22 -35.22
CA ASN A 235 -9.76 31.87 -35.32
C ASN A 235 -10.70 30.85 -34.68
N TYR A 236 -10.71 29.64 -35.25
CA TYR A 236 -11.51 28.52 -34.78
C TYR A 236 -10.64 27.28 -34.62
N LEU A 237 -11.06 26.39 -33.75
CA LEU A 237 -10.51 25.06 -33.53
C LEU A 237 -11.58 24.05 -33.96
N LEU A 238 -11.28 23.26 -34.99
CA LEU A 238 -12.04 22.08 -35.34
C LEU A 238 -11.60 20.96 -34.39
N SER A 239 -12.34 20.75 -33.31
CA SER A 239 -12.09 19.67 -32.35
C SER A 239 -12.80 18.39 -32.80
N PHE A 240 -12.09 17.27 -32.70
CA PHE A 240 -12.64 15.96 -33.00
C PHE A 240 -12.24 14.96 -31.91
N GLY A 241 -13.16 14.04 -31.62
CA GLY A 241 -12.95 12.93 -30.69
C GLY A 241 -13.02 11.60 -31.42
N ILE A 242 -12.15 10.67 -31.06
CA ILE A 242 -12.07 9.32 -31.61
C ILE A 242 -12.18 8.33 -30.45
N VAL A 243 -13.10 7.37 -30.57
CA VAL A 243 -13.14 6.20 -29.68
C VAL A 243 -12.14 5.17 -30.20
N GLN A 244 -11.25 4.74 -29.31
CA GLN A 244 -10.37 3.59 -29.49
C GLN A 244 -10.97 2.40 -28.71
N GLN A 245 -11.39 1.36 -29.44
CA GLN A 245 -11.83 0.07 -28.89
C GLN A 245 -10.65 -0.89 -28.86
N ASN A 246 -10.61 -1.84 -27.91
CA ASN A 246 -9.52 -2.81 -27.76
C ASN A 246 -8.14 -2.15 -27.58
N PHE A 247 -8.04 -0.96 -27.00
CA PHE A 247 -6.81 -0.18 -27.12
C PHE A 247 -5.62 -0.74 -26.31
N ARG A 248 -5.80 -1.75 -25.45
CA ARG A 248 -4.74 -2.33 -24.61
C ARG A 248 -4.90 -3.83 -24.42
N ASP A 249 -3.76 -4.51 -24.38
CA ASP A 249 -3.64 -5.90 -23.94
C ASP A 249 -3.13 -5.99 -22.48
N VAL A 250 -3.44 -7.09 -21.81
CA VAL A 250 -2.99 -7.43 -20.46
C VAL A 250 -1.46 -7.40 -20.41
N THR A 251 -0.92 -6.66 -19.45
CA THR A 251 0.51 -6.57 -19.21
C THR A 251 0.99 -7.83 -18.52
N LEU A 252 1.99 -8.48 -19.12
CA LEU A 252 2.59 -9.73 -18.62
C LEU A 252 1.58 -10.87 -18.39
N GLY A 253 0.49 -10.92 -19.16
CA GLY A 253 -0.44 -12.05 -19.12
C GLY A 253 0.25 -13.37 -19.48
N ALA A 254 -0.03 -14.43 -18.72
CA ALA A 254 0.34 -15.80 -19.08
C ALA A 254 -0.52 -16.30 -20.27
N PRO A 255 -0.13 -17.40 -20.95
CA PRO A 255 -0.89 -17.93 -22.08
C PRO A 255 -2.39 -18.09 -21.77
N GLY A 256 -3.28 -17.67 -22.68
CA GLY A 256 -4.73 -17.63 -22.49
C GLY A 256 -5.25 -16.32 -21.88
N GLY A 257 -4.46 -15.69 -21.01
CA GLY A 257 -4.76 -14.36 -20.45
C GLY A 257 -3.99 -13.21 -21.12
N ALA A 258 -3.08 -13.50 -22.05
CA ALA A 258 -2.28 -12.53 -22.79
C ALA A 258 -3.05 -11.89 -23.96
N GLY A 259 -4.19 -11.26 -23.68
CA GLY A 259 -5.07 -10.65 -24.70
C GLY A 259 -5.64 -9.29 -24.29
N PRO A 260 -6.68 -8.79 -24.96
CA PRO A 260 -7.27 -7.48 -24.64
C PRO A 260 -7.79 -7.36 -23.21
N VAL A 261 -7.85 -6.13 -22.71
CA VAL A 261 -8.39 -5.78 -21.39
C VAL A 261 -9.91 -5.60 -21.46
N MET A 262 -10.64 -6.13 -20.47
CA MET A 262 -12.11 -6.05 -20.42
C MET A 262 -12.63 -4.63 -20.16
N ASP A 263 -13.88 -4.35 -20.52
CA ASP A 263 -14.55 -3.10 -20.14
C ASP A 263 -14.97 -3.11 -18.66
N HIS A 264 -14.21 -2.37 -17.84
CA HIS A 264 -14.46 -2.27 -16.40
C HIS A 264 -15.67 -1.38 -16.06
N TYR A 265 -16.20 -0.63 -17.02
CA TYR A 265 -17.39 0.20 -16.82
C TYR A 265 -18.70 -0.55 -17.04
N LYS A 266 -18.65 -1.81 -17.49
CA LYS A 266 -19.83 -2.66 -17.72
C LYS A 266 -19.90 -3.78 -16.68
N LYS A 267 -20.99 -3.81 -15.90
CA LYS A 267 -21.18 -4.79 -14.82
C LYS A 267 -21.21 -6.21 -15.36
N GLU A 268 -21.92 -6.42 -16.46
CA GLU A 268 -22.08 -7.68 -17.15
C GLU A 268 -20.74 -8.24 -17.65
N MET A 269 -19.81 -7.38 -18.06
CA MET A 269 -18.48 -7.78 -18.53
C MET A 269 -17.59 -8.22 -17.38
N THR A 270 -17.59 -7.44 -16.28
CA THR A 270 -16.91 -7.83 -15.04
C THR A 270 -17.43 -9.18 -14.53
N LEU A 271 -18.76 -9.36 -14.46
CA LEU A 271 -19.34 -10.59 -13.97
C LEU A 271 -19.05 -11.79 -14.90
N ALA A 272 -19.11 -11.60 -16.22
CA ALA A 272 -18.75 -12.63 -17.18
C ALA A 272 -17.27 -13.03 -17.07
N TYR A 273 -16.37 -12.07 -16.82
CA TYR A 273 -14.96 -12.34 -16.54
C TYR A 273 -14.79 -13.22 -15.30
N LEU A 274 -15.34 -12.79 -14.16
CA LEU A 274 -15.18 -13.48 -12.87
C LEU A 274 -15.85 -14.85 -12.85
N ASN A 275 -16.99 -15.02 -13.51
CA ASN A 275 -17.68 -16.32 -13.60
C ASN A 275 -16.83 -17.43 -14.23
N ARG A 276 -15.78 -17.09 -15.00
CA ARG A 276 -14.84 -18.11 -15.50
C ARG A 276 -14.16 -18.85 -14.36
N LEU A 277 -13.86 -18.18 -13.24
CA LEU A 277 -13.22 -18.78 -12.06
C LEU A 277 -14.08 -19.89 -11.42
N LYS A 278 -15.40 -19.90 -11.63
CA LYS A 278 -16.30 -20.98 -11.16
C LYS A 278 -15.96 -22.34 -11.77
N LYS A 279 -15.28 -22.36 -12.92
CA LYS A 279 -14.74 -23.59 -13.52
C LYS A 279 -13.82 -24.36 -12.57
N ILE A 280 -13.12 -23.67 -11.65
CA ILE A 280 -12.31 -24.34 -10.61
C ILE A 280 -13.18 -25.23 -9.73
N SER A 281 -14.34 -24.73 -9.28
CA SER A 281 -15.28 -25.51 -8.48
C SER A 281 -15.99 -26.59 -9.29
N GLU A 282 -16.42 -26.26 -10.51
CA GLU A 282 -17.09 -27.20 -11.40
C GLU A 282 -16.20 -28.41 -11.73
N ARG A 283 -14.91 -28.18 -11.99
CA ARG A 283 -13.94 -29.24 -12.30
C ARG A 283 -13.53 -30.03 -11.06
N SER A 284 -13.21 -29.35 -9.97
CA SER A 284 -12.63 -29.99 -8.79
C SER A 284 -13.67 -30.68 -7.89
N GLY A 285 -14.93 -30.27 -7.98
CA GLY A 285 -15.99 -30.68 -7.06
C GLY A 285 -15.94 -29.99 -5.68
N TYR A 286 -15.04 -29.03 -5.48
CA TYR A 286 -14.92 -28.25 -4.24
C TYR A 286 -15.42 -26.81 -4.44
N PRO A 287 -16.20 -26.25 -3.51
CA PRO A 287 -16.46 -24.81 -3.47
C PRO A 287 -15.15 -24.00 -3.45
N LEU A 288 -15.14 -22.80 -4.06
CA LEU A 288 -13.96 -21.93 -4.05
C LEU A 288 -13.47 -21.67 -2.62
N SER A 289 -14.39 -21.46 -1.67
CA SER A 289 -14.11 -21.23 -0.25
C SER A 289 -13.37 -22.37 0.46
N ASP A 290 -13.43 -23.61 -0.07
CA ASP A 290 -12.72 -24.74 0.52
C ASP A 290 -11.24 -24.78 0.12
N LEU A 291 -10.88 -24.04 -0.94
CA LEU A 291 -9.57 -24.00 -1.59
C LEU A 291 -8.85 -22.65 -1.42
N ILE A 292 -9.60 -21.54 -1.49
CA ILE A 292 -9.09 -20.17 -1.61
C ILE A 292 -9.72 -19.33 -0.50
N ARG A 293 -8.90 -18.58 0.25
CA ARG A 293 -9.40 -17.62 1.24
C ARG A 293 -9.84 -16.32 0.57
N ALA A 294 -8.99 -15.73 -0.27
CA ALA A 294 -9.27 -14.47 -0.95
C ALA A 294 -8.97 -14.52 -2.44
N LEU A 295 -9.80 -13.83 -3.24
CA LEU A 295 -9.39 -13.42 -4.57
C LEU A 295 -8.69 -12.07 -4.50
N PHE A 296 -7.60 -11.97 -5.25
CA PHE A 296 -6.80 -10.77 -5.34
C PHE A 296 -6.99 -10.05 -6.68
N CYS A 297 -7.11 -8.73 -6.62
CA CYS A 297 -7.01 -7.82 -7.74
C CYS A 297 -5.86 -6.84 -7.50
N ASP A 298 -4.85 -6.91 -8.39
CA ASP A 298 -3.69 -6.03 -8.44
C ASP A 298 -4.08 -4.57 -8.70
N SER A 299 -3.11 -3.67 -8.58
CA SER A 299 -3.25 -2.25 -8.82
C SER A 299 -3.87 -1.98 -10.18
N ILE A 300 -4.93 -1.15 -10.19
CA ILE A 300 -5.77 -1.01 -11.37
C ILE A 300 -5.14 -0.09 -12.43
N GLU A 301 -4.48 -0.69 -13.42
CA GLU A 301 -3.88 0.06 -14.54
C GLU A 301 -4.78 0.18 -15.78
N VAL A 302 -5.94 0.83 -15.66
CA VAL A 302 -6.90 0.98 -16.79
C VAL A 302 -6.39 1.84 -17.96
N SER A 303 -5.18 2.37 -17.91
CA SER A 303 -4.44 2.84 -19.11
C SER A 303 -5.08 3.97 -19.91
N GLY A 304 -5.86 4.80 -19.21
CA GLY A 304 -6.60 5.88 -19.83
C GLY A 304 -7.95 5.46 -20.38
N ALA A 305 -8.47 4.27 -20.04
CA ALA A 305 -9.88 3.99 -20.21
C ALA A 305 -10.67 5.09 -19.52
N ASN A 306 -11.53 5.75 -20.28
CA ASN A 306 -12.28 6.92 -19.86
C ASN A 306 -13.65 6.98 -20.51
N TRP A 307 -14.06 5.92 -21.21
CA TRP A 307 -15.32 5.92 -21.95
C TRP A 307 -15.89 4.52 -21.98
N THR A 308 -17.21 4.45 -22.15
CA THR A 308 -17.95 3.24 -22.51
C THR A 308 -19.23 3.68 -23.21
N ASP A 309 -19.80 2.81 -24.04
CA ASP A 309 -21.08 3.09 -24.71
C ASP A 309 -22.19 3.34 -23.67
N GLY A 310 -22.99 4.38 -23.90
CA GLY A 310 -24.07 4.80 -22.98
C GLY A 310 -23.62 5.73 -21.85
N PHE A 311 -22.34 6.11 -21.77
CA PHE A 311 -21.86 7.03 -20.72
C PHE A 311 -22.54 8.41 -20.75
N ASP A 312 -22.90 8.93 -21.93
CA ASP A 312 -23.64 10.19 -22.06
C ASP A 312 -25.01 10.14 -21.35
N ASP A 313 -25.70 9.00 -21.43
CA ASP A 313 -27.00 8.80 -20.75
C ASP A 313 -26.81 8.70 -19.24
N LEU A 314 -25.77 7.99 -18.79
CA LEU A 314 -25.40 7.95 -17.37
C LEU A 314 -25.12 9.35 -16.84
N PHE A 315 -24.41 10.17 -17.61
CA PHE A 315 -24.09 11.54 -17.24
C PHE A 315 -25.33 12.42 -17.14
N TYR A 316 -26.19 12.39 -18.16
CA TYR A 316 -27.42 13.17 -18.15
C TYR A 316 -28.32 12.80 -16.96
N ASN A 317 -28.43 11.49 -16.66
CA ASN A 317 -29.22 11.01 -15.53
C ASN A 317 -28.63 11.43 -14.17
N ALA A 318 -27.30 11.52 -14.05
CA ALA A 318 -26.63 11.91 -12.81
C ALA A 318 -26.71 13.42 -12.53
N TYR A 319 -26.59 14.26 -13.56
CA TYR A 319 -26.40 15.71 -13.38
C TYR A 319 -27.48 16.61 -14.01
N GLY A 320 -28.36 16.06 -14.84
CA GLY A 320 -29.49 16.77 -15.45
C GLY A 320 -29.12 17.64 -16.66
N TYR A 321 -27.89 17.59 -17.16
CA TYR A 321 -27.44 18.28 -18.36
C TYR A 321 -26.60 17.39 -19.27
N LYS A 322 -26.50 17.75 -20.55
CA LYS A 322 -25.85 16.93 -21.58
C LYS A 322 -24.37 17.27 -21.73
N LEU A 323 -23.53 16.26 -21.98
CA LEU A 323 -22.10 16.43 -22.26
C LEU A 323 -21.79 16.91 -23.68
N ASP A 324 -22.75 16.86 -24.62
CA ASP A 324 -22.48 16.99 -26.06
C ASP A 324 -21.61 18.18 -26.46
N ASN A 325 -21.91 19.37 -25.96
CA ASN A 325 -21.13 20.58 -26.27
C ASN A 325 -19.89 20.74 -25.39
N TRP A 326 -19.78 19.94 -24.33
CA TRP A 326 -18.62 19.91 -23.41
C TRP A 326 -17.56 18.88 -23.82
N LYS A 327 -17.93 17.87 -24.63
CA LYS A 327 -17.02 16.82 -25.13
C LYS A 327 -15.65 17.32 -25.59
N PRO A 328 -15.53 18.45 -26.33
CA PRO A 328 -14.22 18.96 -26.74
C PRO A 328 -13.24 19.30 -25.60
N PHE A 329 -13.74 19.46 -24.38
CA PHE A 329 -12.98 20.04 -23.27
C PHE A 329 -12.73 19.08 -22.10
N ILE A 330 -13.36 17.90 -22.10
CA ILE A 330 -13.34 16.95 -20.98
C ILE A 330 -12.43 15.75 -21.18
N PHE A 331 -11.84 15.59 -22.37
CA PHE A 331 -10.85 14.55 -22.66
C PHE A 331 -9.42 15.12 -22.73
N TYR A 332 -8.45 14.27 -22.43
CA TYR A 332 -7.03 14.59 -22.43
C TYR A 332 -6.20 13.33 -22.71
N GLU A 333 -4.96 13.50 -23.16
CA GLU A 333 -4.08 12.37 -23.47
C GLU A 333 -3.72 11.58 -22.20
N ALA A 334 -3.78 10.24 -22.27
CA ALA A 334 -3.35 9.38 -21.18
C ALA A 334 -1.86 9.65 -20.83
N ASN A 335 -1.57 9.89 -19.54
CA ASN A 335 -0.30 10.36 -18.95
C ASN A 335 -0.05 11.88 -18.99
N LEU A 336 -0.96 12.68 -19.55
CA LEU A 336 -1.00 14.14 -19.39
C LEU A 336 -2.21 14.53 -18.53
N ASP A 337 -2.37 15.82 -18.23
CA ASP A 337 -3.52 16.36 -17.51
C ASP A 337 -4.17 17.51 -18.32
N TYR A 338 -5.34 17.99 -17.88
CA TYR A 338 -6.04 19.10 -18.54
C TYR A 338 -5.21 20.40 -18.65
N SER A 339 -4.28 20.65 -17.73
CA SER A 339 -3.46 21.87 -17.70
C SER A 339 -2.38 21.90 -18.77
N LYS A 340 -2.08 20.77 -19.42
CA LYS A 340 -1.11 20.70 -20.53
C LYS A 340 -1.70 21.18 -21.87
N ASN A 341 -3.02 21.33 -21.95
CA ASN A 341 -3.70 21.82 -23.15
C ASN A 341 -3.73 23.36 -23.18
N LYS A 342 -2.95 23.97 -24.06
CA LYS A 342 -2.81 25.44 -24.14
C LYS A 342 -4.01 26.17 -24.77
N TYR A 343 -4.87 25.47 -25.51
CA TYR A 343 -5.96 26.14 -26.23
C TYR A 343 -6.96 26.80 -25.27
N SER A 344 -7.14 26.25 -24.06
CA SER A 344 -8.02 26.82 -23.04
C SER A 344 -7.45 28.07 -22.36
N GLU A 345 -6.18 28.44 -22.58
CA GLU A 345 -5.57 29.66 -22.03
C GLU A 345 -6.22 30.94 -22.58
N LYS A 346 -6.90 30.85 -23.73
CA LYS A 346 -7.56 31.98 -24.40
C LYS A 346 -9.03 32.15 -24.01
N PHE A 347 -9.55 31.28 -23.15
CA PHE A 347 -10.93 31.32 -22.66
C PHE A 347 -11.07 32.33 -21.52
N THR A 348 -12.30 32.79 -21.27
CA THR A 348 -12.59 33.67 -20.13
C THR A 348 -12.42 32.91 -18.80
N THR A 349 -12.10 33.64 -17.74
CA THR A 349 -11.96 33.07 -16.39
C THR A 349 -13.25 32.39 -15.93
N GLU A 350 -14.39 32.97 -16.29
CA GLU A 350 -15.73 32.47 -15.99
C GLU A 350 -16.00 31.13 -16.70
N PHE A 351 -15.62 31.01 -17.98
CA PHE A 351 -15.78 29.76 -18.72
C PHE A 351 -14.85 28.67 -18.20
N ILE A 352 -13.63 29.03 -17.80
CA ILE A 352 -12.67 28.11 -17.16
C ILE A 352 -13.22 27.57 -15.83
N ASP A 353 -13.86 28.41 -15.00
CA ASP A 353 -14.51 27.94 -13.75
C ASP A 353 -15.64 26.94 -14.02
N GLN A 354 -16.51 27.24 -15.00
CA GLN A 354 -17.57 26.32 -15.42
C GLN A 354 -16.99 24.99 -15.94
N LEU A 355 -15.95 25.06 -16.78
CA LEU A 355 -15.31 23.89 -17.35
C LEU A 355 -14.70 22.98 -16.27
N LYS A 356 -14.07 23.55 -15.25
CA LYS A 356 -13.55 22.77 -14.11
C LYS A 356 -14.63 21.96 -13.42
N ARG A 357 -15.82 22.54 -13.25
CA ARG A 357 -16.98 21.86 -12.62
C ARG A 357 -17.53 20.74 -13.49
N VAL A 358 -17.65 20.98 -14.81
CA VAL A 358 -18.07 19.92 -15.74
C VAL A 358 -17.05 18.79 -15.81
N ARG A 359 -15.75 19.11 -15.79
CA ARG A 359 -14.67 18.10 -15.69
C ARG A 359 -14.74 17.34 -14.38
N TYR A 360 -15.01 18.00 -13.26
CA TYR A 360 -15.22 17.34 -11.98
C TYR A 360 -16.41 16.37 -12.04
N ASP A 361 -17.56 16.81 -12.55
CA ASP A 361 -18.77 15.99 -12.70
C ASP A 361 -18.50 14.76 -13.57
N TYR A 362 -17.80 14.94 -14.69
CA TYR A 362 -17.42 13.85 -15.59
C TYR A 362 -16.49 12.85 -14.89
N ASN A 363 -15.40 13.32 -14.29
CA ASN A 363 -14.41 12.45 -13.64
C ASN A 363 -14.99 11.75 -12.42
N LYS A 364 -15.83 12.42 -11.63
CA LYS A 364 -16.53 11.84 -10.49
C LYS A 364 -17.45 10.70 -10.95
N LEU A 365 -18.28 10.92 -11.96
CA LEU A 365 -19.17 9.88 -12.45
C LEU A 365 -18.39 8.71 -13.08
N LEU A 366 -17.31 8.99 -13.80
CA LEU A 366 -16.43 7.95 -14.34
C LEU A 366 -15.90 7.03 -13.24
N VAL A 367 -15.45 7.61 -12.13
CA VAL A 367 -15.02 6.87 -10.94
C VAL A 367 -16.19 6.11 -10.30
N GLU A 368 -17.36 6.73 -10.12
CA GLU A 368 -18.53 6.07 -9.51
C GLU A 368 -19.03 4.88 -10.34
N VAL A 369 -19.04 5.00 -11.67
CA VAL A 369 -19.41 3.92 -12.59
C VAL A 369 -18.39 2.78 -12.50
N PHE A 370 -17.09 3.09 -12.50
CA PHE A 370 -16.04 2.08 -12.31
C PHE A 370 -16.18 1.36 -10.97
N LEU A 371 -16.29 2.10 -9.85
CA LEU A 371 -16.39 1.50 -8.52
C LEU A 371 -17.63 0.61 -8.40
N LYS A 372 -18.76 1.01 -8.99
CA LYS A 372 -19.99 0.21 -8.99
C LYS A 372 -19.89 -1.03 -9.88
N ASN A 373 -19.46 -0.86 -11.13
CA ASN A 373 -19.56 -1.90 -12.14
C ASN A 373 -18.37 -2.86 -12.14
N PHE A 374 -17.23 -2.43 -11.61
CA PHE A 374 -16.06 -3.27 -11.40
C PHE A 374 -15.86 -3.62 -9.93
N THR A 375 -15.47 -2.67 -9.07
CA THR A 375 -14.98 -2.97 -7.70
C THR A 375 -16.07 -3.60 -6.82
N GLN A 376 -17.29 -3.05 -6.82
CA GLN A 376 -18.41 -3.62 -6.07
C GLN A 376 -18.86 -4.94 -6.68
N THR A 377 -18.91 -5.06 -8.01
CA THR A 377 -19.26 -6.34 -8.67
C THR A 377 -18.23 -7.44 -8.37
N TYR A 378 -16.96 -7.08 -8.25
CA TYR A 378 -15.89 -7.98 -7.81
C TYR A 378 -16.07 -8.42 -6.35
N LYS A 379 -16.41 -7.50 -5.45
CA LYS A 379 -16.77 -7.79 -4.06
C LYS A 379 -18.00 -8.70 -3.98
N ASP A 380 -19.07 -8.40 -4.72
CA ASP A 380 -20.29 -9.19 -4.78
C ASP A 380 -19.99 -10.63 -5.22
N PHE A 381 -19.17 -10.81 -6.26
CA PHE A 381 -18.73 -12.14 -6.71
C PHE A 381 -17.98 -12.90 -5.60
N CYS A 382 -17.09 -12.24 -4.86
CA CYS A 382 -16.38 -12.88 -3.75
C CYS A 382 -17.36 -13.33 -2.65
N GLU A 383 -18.31 -12.47 -2.27
CA GLU A 383 -19.35 -12.79 -1.29
C GLU A 383 -20.23 -13.96 -1.73
N GLU A 384 -20.68 -13.97 -2.99
CA GLU A 384 -21.48 -15.07 -3.56
C GLU A 384 -20.78 -16.44 -3.49
N ASN A 385 -19.44 -16.45 -3.49
CA ASN A 385 -18.63 -17.66 -3.44
C ASN A 385 -17.98 -17.91 -2.07
N ASN A 386 -18.37 -17.15 -1.03
CA ASN A 386 -17.83 -17.25 0.35
C ASN A 386 -16.31 -17.11 0.44
N ILE A 387 -15.73 -16.24 -0.39
CA ILE A 387 -14.30 -15.88 -0.36
C ILE A 387 -14.14 -14.38 -0.10
N LEU A 388 -12.99 -13.98 0.41
CA LEU A 388 -12.69 -12.58 0.69
C LEU A 388 -12.28 -11.84 -0.59
N CYS A 389 -12.68 -10.58 -0.68
CA CYS A 389 -12.23 -9.66 -1.72
C CYS A 389 -10.98 -8.91 -1.26
N ARG A 390 -9.85 -9.06 -1.96
CA ARG A 390 -8.61 -8.29 -1.74
C ARG A 390 -8.30 -7.43 -2.95
N TYR A 391 -8.04 -6.14 -2.74
CA TYR A 391 -7.95 -5.17 -3.84
C TYR A 391 -6.98 -4.01 -3.57
N GLN A 392 -6.15 -3.71 -4.56
CA GLN A 392 -5.31 -2.51 -4.63
C GLN A 392 -6.03 -1.39 -5.42
N ALA A 393 -6.56 -0.38 -4.71
CA ALA A 393 -7.36 0.70 -5.30
C ALA A 393 -6.54 1.85 -5.94
N TYR A 394 -5.20 1.73 -5.95
CA TYR A 394 -4.31 2.64 -6.65
C TYR A 394 -3.89 2.06 -8.00
N GLY A 395 -3.37 2.88 -8.91
CA GLY A 395 -2.96 2.43 -10.24
C GLY A 395 -2.49 3.58 -11.14
N THR A 396 -2.02 3.24 -12.33
CA THR A 396 -1.49 4.21 -13.32
C THR A 396 -2.17 4.06 -14.69
N PRO A 397 -2.36 5.15 -15.46
CA PRO A 397 -2.10 6.54 -15.12
C PRO A 397 -3.21 7.19 -14.28
N PHE A 398 -4.38 6.55 -14.14
CA PHE A 398 -5.54 7.11 -13.45
C PHE A 398 -5.76 6.49 -12.07
N LEU A 399 -6.23 7.32 -11.13
CA LEU A 399 -6.72 6.88 -9.82
C LEU A 399 -8.24 6.79 -9.83
N MET A 400 -8.75 5.56 -9.85
CA MET A 400 -10.19 5.29 -9.96
C MET A 400 -10.87 5.28 -8.59
N GLY A 401 -10.78 6.42 -7.88
CA GLY A 401 -11.42 6.60 -6.56
C GLY A 401 -10.72 5.85 -5.43
N MET A 402 -9.49 6.25 -5.09
CA MET A 402 -8.61 5.53 -4.15
C MET A 402 -9.26 5.21 -2.80
N LEU A 403 -9.70 6.23 -2.05
CA LEU A 403 -10.26 6.01 -0.71
C LEU A 403 -11.56 5.21 -0.76
N ASP A 404 -12.51 5.63 -1.59
CA ASP A 404 -13.80 4.93 -1.70
C ASP A 404 -13.61 3.49 -2.22
N GLY A 405 -12.67 3.28 -3.14
CA GLY A 405 -12.27 1.95 -3.64
C GLY A 405 -11.67 1.06 -2.56
N TYR A 406 -10.88 1.61 -1.63
CA TYR A 406 -10.36 0.86 -0.48
C TYR A 406 -11.41 0.55 0.59
N MET A 407 -12.57 1.19 0.59
CA MET A 407 -13.64 0.89 1.56
C MET A 407 -14.53 -0.30 1.13
N ILE A 408 -14.46 -0.71 -0.15
CA ILE A 408 -15.25 -1.80 -0.72
C ILE A 408 -14.71 -3.20 -0.34
N PRO A 409 -13.41 -3.54 -0.55
CA PRO A 409 -12.91 -4.90 -0.33
C PRO A 409 -12.99 -5.35 1.14
N ASP A 410 -12.88 -6.66 1.37
CA ASP A 410 -12.70 -7.20 2.73
C ASP A 410 -11.30 -6.93 3.26
N ILE A 411 -10.32 -6.95 2.35
CA ILE A 411 -8.91 -6.71 2.62
C ILE A 411 -8.43 -5.62 1.65
N PRO A 412 -8.40 -4.34 2.06
CA PRO A 412 -7.74 -3.30 1.29
C PRO A 412 -6.24 -3.59 1.26
N GLU A 413 -5.64 -3.55 0.07
CA GLU A 413 -4.21 -3.83 -0.11
C GLU A 413 -3.46 -2.62 -0.67
N SER A 414 -2.32 -2.27 -0.09
CA SER A 414 -1.41 -1.24 -0.61
C SER A 414 -0.18 -1.85 -1.30
N ASN A 415 0.84 -1.05 -1.61
CA ASN A 415 2.18 -1.54 -1.93
C ASN A 415 3.31 -0.76 -1.27
N ASN A 416 4.49 -1.36 -1.34
CA ASN A 416 5.71 -0.90 -0.75
C ASN A 416 6.92 -1.39 -1.58
N TRP A 417 7.66 -0.46 -2.14
CA TRP A 417 8.93 -0.63 -2.86
C TRP A 417 10.22 -0.41 -2.06
N ILE A 418 11.20 -1.31 -2.20
CA ILE A 418 12.57 -1.08 -1.75
C ILE A 418 13.46 -0.71 -2.95
N TYR A 419 13.60 0.57 -3.23
CA TYR A 419 14.64 1.08 -4.14
C TYR A 419 15.97 1.21 -3.39
N THR A 420 16.72 0.10 -3.27
CA THR A 420 17.96 -0.02 -2.48
C THR A 420 18.79 1.27 -2.46
N VAL A 421 18.81 1.90 -1.29
CA VAL A 421 19.71 2.99 -0.90
C VAL A 421 21.12 2.41 -0.72
N GLU A 422 22.16 3.27 -0.74
CA GLU A 422 23.51 2.80 -0.48
C GLU A 422 23.62 2.32 0.98
N MET A 423 24.27 1.18 1.20
CA MET A 423 24.34 0.52 2.51
C MET A 423 24.94 1.38 3.65
N LYS A 424 25.56 2.52 3.31
CA LYS A 424 26.17 3.43 4.29
C LYS A 424 25.27 4.61 4.70
N ASP A 425 24.09 4.75 4.12
CA ASP A 425 23.22 5.89 4.44
C ASP A 425 22.53 5.70 5.79
N SER A 426 22.34 6.79 6.55
CA SER A 426 21.82 6.74 7.94
C SER A 426 20.31 6.59 8.03
N VAL A 427 19.58 6.99 6.98
CA VAL A 427 18.14 6.89 6.84
C VAL A 427 17.81 6.49 5.41
N TRP A 428 16.67 5.84 5.25
CA TRP A 428 16.16 5.53 3.93
C TRP A 428 15.46 6.74 3.31
N ASP A 429 15.63 6.96 2.01
CA ASP A 429 14.88 7.95 1.24
C ASP A 429 13.67 7.32 0.54
N TRP A 430 12.48 7.55 1.10
CA TRP A 430 11.23 7.11 0.50
C TRP A 430 10.76 8.11 -0.56
N LYS A 431 10.99 7.78 -1.83
CA LYS A 431 10.66 8.65 -2.97
C LYS A 431 9.17 8.93 -3.05
N GLN A 432 8.78 10.17 -2.74
CA GLN A 432 7.39 10.63 -2.83
C GLN A 432 6.80 10.47 -4.23
N SER A 433 7.59 10.60 -5.31
CA SER A 433 7.13 10.45 -6.71
C SER A 433 6.53 9.08 -7.07
N HIS A 434 6.70 8.08 -6.20
CA HIS A 434 6.08 6.77 -6.35
C HIS A 434 4.91 6.56 -5.37
N GLY A 435 4.57 7.57 -4.56
CA GLY A 435 3.50 7.58 -3.56
C GLY A 435 3.64 6.56 -2.44
N TYR A 436 4.86 6.06 -2.23
CA TYR A 436 5.19 4.85 -1.48
C TYR A 436 4.48 4.70 -0.11
N MET A 437 4.45 5.72 0.78
CA MET A 437 3.71 5.62 2.05
C MET A 437 2.28 6.13 1.98
N THR A 438 1.98 7.05 1.04
CA THR A 438 0.64 7.63 1.00
C THR A 438 -0.40 6.61 0.57
N TRP A 439 -0.03 5.65 -0.30
CA TRP A 439 -0.89 4.51 -0.63
C TRP A 439 -1.27 3.71 0.62
N ASN A 440 -0.32 3.46 1.52
CA ASN A 440 -0.58 2.76 2.78
C ASN A 440 -1.55 3.57 3.65
N MET A 441 -1.33 4.88 3.78
CA MET A 441 -2.23 5.75 4.55
C MET A 441 -3.67 5.68 4.03
N TYR A 442 -3.89 5.66 2.71
CA TYR A 442 -5.23 5.55 2.12
C TYR A 442 -5.83 4.14 2.23
N ALA A 443 -5.04 3.08 2.09
CA ALA A 443 -5.51 1.70 2.30
C ALA A 443 -5.95 1.48 3.75
N SER A 444 -5.12 1.93 4.70
CA SER A 444 -5.42 1.91 6.13
C SER A 444 -6.64 2.76 6.48
N ALA A 445 -6.76 3.96 5.91
CA ALA A 445 -7.96 4.79 6.06
C ALA A 445 -9.21 4.05 5.59
N GLY A 446 -9.15 3.42 4.41
CA GLY A 446 -10.26 2.61 3.87
C GLY A 446 -10.66 1.50 4.84
N ALA A 447 -9.69 0.75 5.38
CA ALA A 447 -9.93 -0.29 6.38
C ALA A 447 -10.55 0.26 7.67
N HIS A 448 -9.97 1.31 8.25
CA HIS A 448 -10.42 1.90 9.51
C HIS A 448 -11.84 2.49 9.39
N LEU A 449 -12.12 3.23 8.31
CA LEU A 449 -13.42 3.86 8.06
C LEU A 449 -14.53 2.84 7.80
N SER A 450 -14.18 1.66 7.27
CA SER A 450 -15.14 0.58 6.95
C SER A 450 -15.08 -0.61 7.90
N GLY A 451 -14.33 -0.51 9.00
CA GLY A 451 -14.25 -1.53 10.05
C GLY A 451 -13.60 -2.84 9.61
N LYS A 452 -12.69 -2.81 8.64
CA LYS A 452 -11.96 -3.99 8.16
C LYS A 452 -10.85 -4.36 9.12
N LYS A 453 -10.69 -5.67 9.34
CA LYS A 453 -9.72 -6.23 10.27
C LYS A 453 -8.30 -6.25 9.70
N ILE A 454 -8.18 -6.61 8.42
CA ILE A 454 -6.91 -6.82 7.75
C ILE A 454 -6.73 -5.74 6.68
N THR A 455 -5.58 -5.07 6.74
CA THR A 455 -5.08 -4.18 5.69
C THR A 455 -3.75 -4.75 5.24
N SER A 456 -3.71 -5.29 4.01
CA SER A 456 -2.49 -5.92 3.50
C SER A 456 -1.63 -4.95 2.70
N CYS A 457 -0.41 -5.37 2.40
CA CYS A 457 0.48 -4.64 1.52
C CYS A 457 1.27 -5.61 0.67
N GLU A 458 1.40 -5.33 -0.61
CA GLU A 458 2.45 -5.88 -1.46
C GLU A 458 3.78 -5.29 -0.99
N THR A 459 4.59 -6.07 -0.29
CA THR A 459 5.76 -5.57 0.42
C THR A 459 7.08 -5.91 -0.25
N MET A 460 7.99 -4.93 -0.28
CA MET A 460 9.37 -5.03 -0.77
C MET A 460 9.56 -5.29 -2.27
N THR A 461 8.72 -4.67 -3.10
CA THR A 461 8.91 -4.65 -4.56
C THR A 461 10.24 -3.99 -4.93
N ASN A 462 11.08 -4.67 -5.70
CA ASN A 462 12.44 -4.21 -5.99
C ASN A 462 12.87 -4.52 -7.43
N LEU A 463 13.33 -3.48 -8.15
CA LEU A 463 13.79 -3.60 -9.54
C LEU A 463 15.24 -3.17 -9.78
N GLN A 464 15.96 -2.65 -8.77
CA GLN A 464 17.29 -2.03 -8.97
C GLN A 464 18.38 -2.57 -8.04
N GLY A 465 18.02 -3.36 -7.03
CA GLY A 465 18.95 -3.94 -6.07
C GLY A 465 18.51 -5.30 -5.55
N VAL A 466 17.99 -6.15 -6.44
CA VAL A 466 17.36 -7.45 -6.11
C VAL A 466 18.21 -8.34 -5.18
N PHE A 467 19.54 -8.34 -5.34
CA PHE A 467 20.48 -9.12 -4.50
C PHE A 467 21.13 -8.34 -3.36
N LYS A 468 20.77 -7.06 -3.16
CA LYS A 468 21.36 -6.18 -2.15
C LYS A 468 20.57 -6.16 -0.84
N ALA A 469 19.29 -6.54 -0.87
CA ALA A 469 18.40 -6.40 0.28
C ALA A 469 18.88 -7.20 1.49
N THR A 470 18.84 -6.57 2.66
CA THR A 470 19.20 -7.16 3.96
C THR A 470 17.95 -7.40 4.81
N LEU A 471 18.03 -8.31 5.81
CA LEU A 471 16.92 -8.52 6.74
C LEU A 471 16.61 -7.27 7.58
N GLU A 472 17.62 -6.43 7.84
CA GLU A 472 17.43 -5.17 8.56
C GLU A 472 16.67 -4.14 7.72
N GLU A 473 16.96 -4.04 6.41
CA GLU A 473 16.22 -3.22 5.46
C GLU A 473 14.76 -3.69 5.40
N ILE A 474 14.53 -5.00 5.21
CA ILE A 474 13.18 -5.59 5.21
C ILE A 474 12.42 -5.22 6.50
N LYS A 475 13.06 -5.33 7.69
CA LYS A 475 12.46 -4.91 8.97
C LYS A 475 12.10 -3.42 8.97
N GLN A 476 13.03 -2.55 8.57
CA GLN A 476 12.83 -1.10 8.59
C GLN A 476 11.63 -0.69 7.73
N HIS A 477 11.48 -1.30 6.56
CA HIS A 477 10.36 -1.04 5.67
C HIS A 477 9.02 -1.54 6.23
N ASP A 478 9.02 -2.70 6.89
CA ASP A 478 7.82 -3.22 7.55
C ASP A 478 7.41 -2.46 8.80
N ASP A 479 8.37 -1.99 9.61
CA ASP A 479 8.07 -1.12 10.74
C ASP A 479 7.28 0.11 10.27
N MET A 480 7.64 0.65 9.10
CA MET A 480 6.90 1.75 8.52
C MET A 480 5.55 1.34 7.89
N ASN A 481 5.42 0.11 7.38
CA ASN A 481 4.11 -0.44 7.01
C ASN A 481 3.17 -0.43 8.24
N PHE A 482 3.66 -0.90 9.39
CA PHE A 482 2.88 -0.85 10.64
C PHE A 482 2.56 0.60 11.07
N ILE A 483 3.53 1.51 11.03
CA ILE A 483 3.30 2.95 11.33
C ILE A 483 2.22 3.56 10.44
N THR A 484 2.14 3.14 9.17
CA THR A 484 1.14 3.64 8.22
C THR A 484 -0.20 2.88 8.28
N GLY A 485 -0.34 1.91 9.20
CA GLY A 485 -1.58 1.19 9.50
C GLY A 485 -1.77 -0.15 8.78
N ILE A 486 -0.78 -0.60 8.00
CA ILE A 486 -0.78 -1.95 7.42
C ILE A 486 -0.58 -2.98 8.54
N ASN A 487 -1.25 -4.13 8.44
CA ASN A 487 -1.15 -5.20 9.43
C ASN A 487 -1.07 -6.62 8.83
N HIS A 488 -0.78 -6.74 7.53
CA HIS A 488 -0.48 -8.02 6.87
C HIS A 488 0.47 -7.82 5.68
N SER A 489 1.64 -8.45 5.69
CA SER A 489 2.63 -8.33 4.61
C SER A 489 2.49 -9.47 3.58
N VAL A 490 2.47 -9.12 2.30
CA VAL A 490 2.50 -10.05 1.16
C VAL A 490 3.78 -9.77 0.37
N LEU A 491 4.81 -10.57 0.57
CA LEU A 491 6.14 -10.31 0.02
C LEU A 491 6.17 -10.42 -1.51
N HIS A 492 6.66 -9.37 -2.15
CA HIS A 492 6.90 -9.29 -3.59
C HIS A 492 8.39 -9.53 -3.89
N GLY A 493 8.79 -10.63 -4.53
CA GLY A 493 7.98 -11.80 -4.84
C GLY A 493 8.78 -13.09 -4.70
N TYR A 494 8.09 -14.18 -4.37
CA TYR A 494 8.64 -15.53 -4.34
C TYR A 494 8.44 -16.14 -5.72
N ASN A 495 9.51 -16.34 -6.47
CA ASN A 495 9.43 -16.77 -7.86
C ASN A 495 9.44 -18.29 -7.91
N TYR A 496 8.42 -18.90 -8.52
CA TYR A 496 8.49 -20.32 -8.86
C TYR A 496 9.73 -20.53 -9.71
N SER A 497 10.62 -21.42 -9.27
CA SER A 497 11.86 -21.71 -9.98
C SER A 497 12.34 -23.14 -9.71
N PRO A 498 12.35 -24.02 -10.73
CA PRO A 498 12.85 -25.38 -10.58
C PRO A 498 14.32 -25.44 -10.11
N PRO A 499 14.69 -26.42 -9.26
CA PRO A 499 16.03 -26.53 -8.67
C PRO A 499 17.13 -26.86 -9.69
N GLU A 500 16.78 -27.42 -10.84
CA GLU A 500 17.70 -27.67 -11.96
C GLU A 500 18.14 -26.39 -12.69
N VAL A 501 17.40 -25.28 -12.53
CA VAL A 501 17.79 -23.99 -13.10
C VAL A 501 18.96 -23.43 -12.28
N GLU A 502 20.07 -23.16 -12.96
CA GLU A 502 21.25 -22.58 -12.32
C GLU A 502 20.90 -21.29 -11.56
N PHE A 503 21.69 -20.98 -10.53
CA PHE A 503 21.57 -19.71 -9.80
C PHE A 503 21.43 -18.54 -10.79
N PRO A 504 20.42 -17.67 -10.63
CA PRO A 504 19.61 -17.48 -9.43
C PRO A 504 18.24 -18.18 -9.49
N GLY A 505 18.02 -19.11 -10.42
CA GLY A 505 16.67 -19.56 -10.74
C GLY A 505 15.84 -18.43 -11.38
N TRP A 506 14.60 -18.68 -11.78
CA TRP A 506 13.77 -17.67 -12.45
C TRP A 506 13.50 -16.45 -11.58
N ILE A 507 13.66 -15.26 -12.15
CA ILE A 507 13.32 -13.99 -11.50
C ILE A 507 12.52 -13.12 -12.46
N ARG A 508 11.25 -12.90 -12.13
CA ARG A 508 10.40 -11.90 -12.76
C ARG A 508 10.51 -10.55 -12.06
N PHE A 509 10.43 -10.57 -10.73
CA PHE A 509 10.61 -9.40 -9.90
C PHE A 509 11.38 -9.73 -8.62
N GLY A 510 12.11 -8.74 -8.12
CA GLY A 510 12.62 -8.76 -6.75
C GLY A 510 11.57 -8.28 -5.75
N THR A 511 11.88 -8.32 -4.46
CA THR A 511 13.16 -8.70 -3.82
C THR A 511 13.47 -10.19 -3.93
N TYR A 512 14.75 -10.59 -3.86
CA TYR A 512 15.17 -11.99 -4.00
C TYR A 512 14.84 -12.85 -2.77
N PHE A 513 13.54 -13.04 -2.52
CA PHE A 513 13.03 -14.01 -1.55
C PHE A 513 13.14 -15.41 -2.16
N SER A 514 14.23 -16.10 -1.86
CA SER A 514 14.51 -17.46 -2.34
C SER A 514 15.35 -18.18 -1.29
N GLU A 515 15.19 -19.50 -1.19
CA GLU A 515 16.04 -20.39 -0.41
C GLU A 515 17.51 -20.37 -0.84
N GLN A 516 17.81 -19.87 -2.05
CA GLN A 516 19.16 -19.64 -2.50
C GLN A 516 19.79 -18.37 -1.90
N ASN A 517 19.00 -17.51 -1.26
CA ASN A 517 19.49 -16.32 -0.59
C ASN A 517 20.21 -16.69 0.72
N THR A 518 21.37 -16.10 0.96
CA THR A 518 22.25 -16.42 2.09
C THR A 518 21.57 -16.23 3.44
N TRP A 519 20.74 -15.20 3.58
CA TRP A 519 20.02 -14.92 4.81
C TRP A 519 18.69 -15.68 4.95
N TRP A 520 18.30 -16.54 3.99
CA TRP A 520 17.06 -17.33 4.06
C TRP A 520 16.98 -18.19 5.34
N LYS A 521 18.11 -18.80 5.73
CA LYS A 521 18.27 -19.55 6.99
C LYS A 521 18.03 -18.72 8.27
N HIS A 522 17.86 -17.41 8.14
CA HIS A 522 17.58 -16.48 9.22
C HIS A 522 16.23 -15.75 9.06
N LEU A 523 15.55 -15.94 7.93
CA LEU A 523 14.31 -15.24 7.61
C LEU A 523 13.20 -15.48 8.63
N GLN A 524 13.15 -16.67 9.24
CA GLN A 524 12.16 -17.01 10.28
C GLN A 524 12.12 -16.00 11.45
N HIS A 525 13.24 -15.34 11.77
CA HIS A 525 13.29 -14.35 12.85
C HIS A 525 12.48 -13.11 12.50
N TRP A 526 12.58 -12.64 11.25
CA TRP A 526 11.73 -11.57 10.74
C TRP A 526 10.28 -12.03 10.56
N VAL A 527 10.05 -13.26 10.06
CA VAL A 527 8.69 -13.79 9.88
C VAL A 527 7.94 -13.80 11.19
N ASP A 528 8.53 -14.34 12.26
CA ASP A 528 7.91 -14.35 13.58
C ASP A 528 7.72 -12.92 14.11
N TYR A 529 8.72 -12.04 13.99
CA TYR A 529 8.61 -10.63 14.35
C TYR A 529 7.40 -9.94 13.70
N ASN A 530 7.29 -10.03 12.37
CA ASN A 530 6.18 -9.47 11.60
C ASN A 530 4.85 -10.09 12.06
N SER A 531 4.79 -11.41 12.19
CA SER A 531 3.56 -12.13 12.54
C SER A 531 2.97 -11.71 13.89
N ARG A 532 3.85 -11.44 14.86
CA ARG A 532 3.45 -11.00 16.20
C ARG A 532 2.85 -9.59 16.17
N LEU A 533 3.47 -8.66 15.45
CA LEU A 533 2.95 -7.30 15.26
C LEU A 533 1.65 -7.29 14.46
N SER A 534 1.62 -8.00 13.33
CA SER A 534 0.43 -8.21 12.51
C SER A 534 -0.75 -8.73 13.35
N TYR A 535 -0.53 -9.75 14.19
CA TYR A 535 -1.59 -10.25 15.07
C TYR A 535 -2.13 -9.18 16.04
N VAL A 536 -1.25 -8.40 16.66
CA VAL A 536 -1.69 -7.34 17.59
C VAL A 536 -2.53 -6.30 16.83
N PHE A 537 -2.03 -5.78 15.72
CA PHE A 537 -2.69 -4.71 14.98
C PHE A 537 -3.92 -5.15 14.19
N GLN A 538 -4.07 -6.44 13.89
CA GLN A 538 -5.31 -7.01 13.38
C GLN A 538 -6.39 -7.17 14.47
N ASN A 539 -6.03 -7.12 15.75
CA ASN A 539 -6.96 -7.36 16.88
C ASN A 539 -7.00 -6.17 17.85
N SER A 540 -6.63 -4.98 17.36
CA SER A 540 -6.77 -3.69 18.05
C SER A 540 -7.45 -2.66 17.14
N GLN A 541 -7.90 -1.56 17.72
CA GLN A 541 -8.52 -0.44 17.02
C GLN A 541 -7.56 0.74 16.96
N ALA A 542 -7.34 1.30 15.77
CA ALA A 542 -6.58 2.53 15.61
C ALA A 542 -7.29 3.72 16.28
N ASP A 543 -6.52 4.57 16.97
CA ASP A 543 -6.99 5.85 17.53
C ASP A 543 -6.28 7.00 16.82
N LYS A 544 -7.03 7.74 16.00
CA LYS A 544 -6.52 8.83 15.16
C LYS A 544 -7.38 10.06 15.35
N SER A 545 -6.85 11.06 16.06
CA SER A 545 -7.60 12.25 16.46
C SER A 545 -7.71 13.32 15.35
N ILE A 546 -6.93 13.23 14.27
CA ILE A 546 -6.84 14.25 13.21
C ILE A 546 -7.35 13.69 11.88
N ALA A 547 -8.31 14.37 11.26
CA ALA A 547 -8.75 14.11 9.89
C ALA A 547 -8.17 15.16 8.94
N ILE A 548 -7.56 14.73 7.83
CA ILE A 548 -6.97 15.59 6.81
C ILE A 548 -7.74 15.43 5.50
N VAL A 549 -8.22 16.55 4.94
CA VAL A 549 -8.88 16.62 3.64
C VAL A 549 -7.99 17.41 2.68
N GLY A 550 -7.52 16.72 1.64
CA GLY A 550 -6.76 17.33 0.54
C GLY A 550 -7.63 17.87 -0.59
N PRO A 551 -7.04 18.56 -1.58
CA PRO A 551 -7.76 19.19 -2.68
C PRO A 551 -8.09 18.21 -3.82
N THR A 552 -8.22 16.90 -3.56
CA THR A 552 -8.44 15.87 -4.59
C THR A 552 -9.64 16.19 -5.49
N ALA A 553 -10.73 16.71 -4.92
CA ALA A 553 -11.91 17.09 -5.69
C ALA A 553 -11.64 18.28 -6.63
N ASP A 554 -10.89 19.29 -6.18
CA ASP A 554 -10.44 20.40 -7.02
C ASP A 554 -9.49 19.92 -8.13
N ILE A 555 -8.55 19.02 -7.78
CA ILE A 555 -7.60 18.42 -8.72
C ILE A 555 -8.32 17.67 -9.86
N TRP A 556 -9.44 16.99 -9.59
CA TRP A 556 -10.18 16.30 -10.65
C TRP A 556 -10.75 17.24 -11.71
N GLY A 557 -11.16 18.46 -11.32
CA GLY A 557 -11.59 19.49 -12.27
C GLY A 557 -10.42 20.16 -13.00
N ASP A 558 -9.31 20.39 -12.29
CA ASP A 558 -8.13 21.11 -12.80
C ASP A 558 -7.20 20.23 -13.65
N LYS A 559 -7.05 18.96 -13.30
CA LYS A 559 -6.01 18.04 -13.81
C LYS A 559 -6.52 16.61 -14.09
N GLY A 560 -7.78 16.31 -13.79
CA GLY A 560 -8.37 14.99 -14.05
C GLY A 560 -7.89 13.94 -13.05
N LEU A 561 -7.93 12.67 -13.48
CA LEU A 561 -7.67 11.51 -12.61
C LEU A 561 -6.20 11.09 -12.54
N ILE A 562 -5.27 11.86 -13.10
CA ILE A 562 -3.86 11.46 -13.16
C ILE A 562 -3.26 11.26 -11.77
N ARG A 563 -2.50 10.17 -11.62
CA ARG A 563 -1.88 9.76 -10.35
C ARG A 563 -0.93 10.80 -9.76
N GLU A 564 -0.07 11.42 -10.57
CA GLU A 564 1.02 12.28 -10.05
C GLU A 564 0.52 13.54 -9.33
N PRO A 565 -0.36 14.39 -9.90
CA PRO A 565 -0.90 15.54 -9.18
C PRO A 565 -1.55 15.17 -7.85
N PHE A 566 -2.21 14.01 -7.77
CA PHE A 566 -2.80 13.57 -6.52
C PHE A 566 -1.78 13.55 -5.40
N HIS A 567 -0.64 12.85 -5.51
CA HIS A 567 0.28 12.66 -4.37
C HIS A 567 1.46 13.63 -4.32
N MET A 568 1.56 14.53 -5.30
CA MET A 568 2.63 15.54 -5.39
C MET A 568 2.12 16.97 -5.16
N GLU A 569 0.81 17.21 -5.19
CA GLU A 569 0.27 18.57 -5.14
C GLU A 569 -0.83 18.77 -4.09
N PRO A 570 -0.60 19.63 -3.07
CA PRO A 570 0.69 20.23 -2.71
C PRO A 570 1.63 19.20 -2.06
N GLU A 571 2.95 19.37 -2.25
CA GLU A 571 3.95 18.38 -1.82
C GLU A 571 3.88 18.08 -0.32
N TYR A 572 3.68 19.10 0.52
CA TYR A 572 3.63 18.97 1.98
C TYR A 572 2.50 18.04 2.47
N LEU A 573 1.37 18.01 1.75
CA LEU A 573 0.16 17.36 2.22
C LEU A 573 0.37 15.86 2.42
N TYR A 574 1.02 15.19 1.48
CA TYR A 574 1.18 13.73 1.51
C TYR A 574 2.35 13.27 2.38
N ARG A 575 3.05 14.23 2.99
CA ARG A 575 4.06 14.03 4.03
C ARG A 575 3.61 14.47 5.41
N LEU A 576 2.47 15.16 5.52
CA LEU A 576 1.98 15.74 6.77
C LEU A 576 1.76 14.72 7.89
N TRP A 577 1.49 13.45 7.56
CA TRP A 577 1.39 12.39 8.56
C TRP A 577 2.73 12.11 9.28
N GLU A 578 3.88 12.35 8.64
CA GLU A 578 5.22 12.11 9.21
C GLU A 578 5.44 12.94 10.49
N PRO A 579 5.41 14.30 10.44
CA PRO A 579 5.60 15.12 11.63
C PRO A 579 4.48 14.91 12.65
N ILE A 580 3.24 14.62 12.23
CA ILE A 580 2.14 14.34 13.16
C ILE A 580 2.50 13.13 14.03
N SER A 581 2.94 12.03 13.41
CA SER A 581 3.45 10.85 14.12
C SER A 581 4.66 11.21 15.00
N GLN A 582 5.67 11.87 14.45
CA GLN A 582 6.91 12.22 15.17
C GLN A 582 6.68 13.12 16.40
N LEU A 583 5.61 13.93 16.38
CA LEU A 583 5.21 14.81 17.47
C LEU A 583 4.29 14.12 18.50
N GLY A 584 3.96 12.85 18.31
CA GLY A 584 3.14 12.07 19.25
C GLY A 584 1.63 12.12 19.01
N TYR A 585 1.21 12.39 17.78
CA TYR A 585 -0.19 12.42 17.34
C TYR A 585 -0.40 11.41 16.19
N SER A 586 -1.66 11.12 15.87
CA SER A 586 -2.02 10.24 14.76
C SER A 586 -3.08 10.89 13.86
N ALA A 587 -2.93 10.75 12.54
CA ALA A 587 -3.84 11.32 11.55
C ALA A 587 -4.35 10.29 10.54
N GLU A 588 -5.50 10.62 9.95
CA GLU A 588 -6.10 9.91 8.83
C GLU A 588 -6.40 10.85 7.68
N TYR A 589 -6.12 10.42 6.45
CA TYR A 589 -6.57 11.13 5.24
C TYR A 589 -7.99 10.68 4.91
N ILE A 590 -8.89 11.64 4.74
CA ILE A 590 -10.28 11.41 4.35
C ILE A 590 -10.62 12.26 3.12
N ASN A 591 -11.70 11.92 2.42
CA ASN A 591 -12.21 12.72 1.31
C ASN A 591 -13.50 13.48 1.68
N ILE A 592 -13.96 14.35 0.79
CA ILE A 592 -15.18 15.14 0.98
C ILE A 592 -16.42 14.23 1.16
N GLY A 593 -16.47 13.09 0.45
CA GLY A 593 -17.55 12.11 0.59
C GLY A 593 -17.68 11.54 2.01
N ILE A 594 -16.56 11.34 2.72
CA ILE A 594 -16.58 10.99 4.15
C ILE A 594 -17.19 12.12 4.98
N LEU A 595 -16.79 13.38 4.75
CA LEU A 595 -17.37 14.51 5.47
C LEU A 595 -18.87 14.63 5.24
N GLU A 596 -19.37 14.37 4.03
CA GLU A 596 -20.81 14.39 3.71
C GLU A 596 -21.63 13.33 4.43
N ARG A 597 -21.01 12.19 4.73
CA ARG A 597 -21.65 11.01 5.32
C ARG A 597 -21.38 10.87 6.82
N ALA A 598 -20.40 11.60 7.35
CA ALA A 598 -20.04 11.59 8.76
C ALA A 598 -21.17 12.18 9.62
N THR A 599 -21.18 11.75 10.88
CA THR A 599 -22.00 12.37 11.93
C THR A 599 -21.13 13.27 12.78
N THR A 600 -21.68 14.39 13.25
CA THR A 600 -20.95 15.37 14.04
C THR A 600 -21.68 15.65 15.35
N LYS A 601 -20.97 15.53 16.47
CA LYS A 601 -21.53 15.74 17.81
C LYS A 601 -20.39 16.00 18.80
N ASP A 602 -20.64 16.90 19.75
CA ASP A 602 -19.73 17.20 20.87
C ASP A 602 -18.31 17.54 20.41
N GLY A 603 -18.21 18.34 19.34
CA GLY A 603 -16.93 18.78 18.76
C GLY A 603 -16.13 17.64 18.14
N LYS A 604 -16.79 16.59 17.65
CA LYS A 604 -16.16 15.42 17.05
C LYS A 604 -16.84 15.03 15.73
N ILE A 605 -16.04 14.58 14.77
CA ILE A 605 -16.50 13.96 13.51
C ILE A 605 -16.41 12.44 13.68
N LYS A 606 -17.48 11.72 13.38
CA LYS A 606 -17.53 10.25 13.46
C LYS A 606 -17.92 9.61 12.14
N TYR A 607 -17.17 8.61 11.73
CA TYR A 607 -17.45 7.77 10.58
C TYR A 607 -16.97 6.33 10.86
N GLY A 608 -17.86 5.34 10.70
CA GLY A 608 -17.54 3.97 11.09
C GLY A 608 -17.10 3.89 12.55
N ASN A 609 -15.94 3.28 12.79
CA ASN A 609 -15.32 3.19 14.13
C ASN A 609 -14.41 4.39 14.46
N MET A 610 -14.22 5.32 13.53
CA MET A 610 -13.28 6.43 13.67
C MET A 610 -13.93 7.66 14.27
N THR A 611 -13.17 8.37 15.11
CA THR A 611 -13.59 9.61 15.75
C THR A 611 -12.47 10.64 15.67
N TYR A 612 -12.73 11.78 15.04
CA TYR A 612 -11.77 12.86 14.84
C TYR A 612 -12.14 14.08 15.69
N LYS A 613 -11.14 14.71 16.30
CA LYS A 613 -11.24 15.90 17.17
C LYS A 613 -10.76 17.18 16.47
N LEU A 614 -9.92 17.03 15.43
CA LEU A 614 -9.39 18.13 14.63
C LEU A 614 -9.59 17.84 13.14
N LEU A 615 -10.12 18.81 12.40
CA LEU A 615 -10.24 18.74 10.95
C LEU A 615 -9.20 19.66 10.29
N VAL A 616 -8.43 19.14 9.34
CA VAL A 616 -7.47 19.90 8.53
C VAL A 616 -7.98 19.99 7.10
N LEU A 617 -8.23 21.21 6.63
CA LEU A 617 -8.58 21.53 5.25
C LEU A 617 -7.31 22.04 4.55
N ALA A 618 -6.66 21.16 3.79
CA ALA A 618 -5.33 21.39 3.23
C ALA A 618 -5.40 21.90 1.79
N SER A 619 -5.18 23.21 1.60
CA SER A 619 -5.17 23.89 0.30
C SER A 619 -6.44 23.66 -0.54
N LEU A 620 -7.57 23.41 0.13
CA LEU A 620 -8.87 23.10 -0.45
C LEU A 620 -9.62 24.38 -0.86
N LYS A 621 -10.17 24.43 -2.08
CA LYS A 621 -10.93 25.58 -2.59
C LYS A 621 -12.43 25.36 -2.53
N SER A 622 -12.86 24.12 -2.74
CA SER A 622 -14.26 23.79 -2.95
C SER A 622 -14.77 22.73 -1.97
N LEU A 623 -16.04 22.84 -1.59
CA LEU A 623 -16.76 21.87 -0.78
C LEU A 623 -18.12 21.57 -1.42
N SER A 624 -18.68 20.39 -1.16
CA SER A 624 -20.11 20.23 -1.35
C SER A 624 -20.88 20.99 -0.27
N SER A 625 -22.11 21.41 -0.59
CA SER A 625 -22.98 22.09 0.37
C SER A 625 -23.22 21.23 1.63
N LYS A 626 -23.30 19.91 1.47
CA LYS A 626 -23.47 18.96 2.57
C LYS A 626 -22.21 18.85 3.45
N ALA A 627 -21.01 18.81 2.86
CA ALA A 627 -19.77 18.84 3.63
C ALA A 627 -19.64 20.15 4.42
N ALA A 628 -19.96 21.31 3.80
CA ALA A 628 -19.98 22.59 4.50
C ALA A 628 -20.99 22.61 5.67
N ALA A 629 -22.18 22.03 5.49
CA ALA A 629 -23.16 21.89 6.57
C ALA A 629 -22.67 20.99 7.71
N ASN A 630 -21.98 19.88 7.42
CA ASN A 630 -21.42 19.03 8.47
C ASN A 630 -20.25 19.69 9.20
N ILE A 631 -19.42 20.48 8.50
CA ILE A 631 -18.39 21.33 9.12
C ILE A 631 -19.05 22.36 10.04
N LYS A 632 -20.17 22.97 9.63
CA LYS A 632 -20.95 23.89 10.47
C LYS A 632 -21.35 23.22 11.79
N THR A 633 -21.98 22.05 11.73
CA THR A 633 -22.38 21.33 12.96
C THR A 633 -21.18 20.91 13.82
N PHE A 634 -20.06 20.53 13.20
CA PHE A 634 -18.82 20.23 13.93
C PHE A 634 -18.29 21.46 14.69
N VAL A 635 -18.20 22.62 14.04
CA VAL A 635 -17.72 23.87 14.66
C VAL A 635 -18.69 24.36 15.73
N GLU A 636 -20.00 24.39 15.45
CA GLU A 636 -21.03 24.82 16.40
C GLU A 636 -21.10 23.94 17.65
N SER A 637 -20.65 22.68 17.56
CA SER A 637 -20.53 21.77 18.70
C SER A 637 -19.18 21.81 19.42
N GLY A 638 -18.28 22.73 19.06
CA GLY A 638 -16.99 22.95 19.72
C GLY A 638 -15.77 22.38 18.99
N GLY A 639 -15.95 21.87 17.77
CA GLY A 639 -14.87 21.37 16.92
C GLY A 639 -13.92 22.47 16.43
N LYS A 640 -12.69 22.08 16.10
CA LYS A 640 -11.65 22.97 15.56
C LYS A 640 -11.25 22.58 14.15
N VAL A 641 -11.02 23.59 13.31
CA VAL A 641 -10.66 23.44 11.90
C VAL A 641 -9.35 24.18 11.63
N VAL A 642 -8.36 23.48 11.10
CA VAL A 642 -7.16 24.08 10.51
C VAL A 642 -7.45 24.35 9.03
N VAL A 643 -7.24 25.57 8.58
CA VAL A 643 -7.41 25.99 7.19
C VAL A 643 -6.05 26.41 6.66
N ILE A 644 -5.54 25.66 5.68
CA ILE A 644 -4.25 25.92 5.05
C ILE A 644 -4.47 26.64 3.72
N ASP A 645 -3.73 27.73 3.52
CA ASP A 645 -3.74 28.67 2.41
C ASP A 645 -4.98 29.56 2.29
N GLN A 646 -6.17 28.97 2.18
CA GLN A 646 -7.42 29.71 1.98
C GLN A 646 -8.65 28.96 2.49
N LEU A 647 -9.68 29.73 2.87
CA LEU A 647 -10.99 29.19 3.24
C LEU A 647 -11.71 28.68 1.98
N PRO A 648 -12.24 27.45 1.97
CA PRO A 648 -13.02 26.96 0.83
C PRO A 648 -14.35 27.70 0.77
N ILE A 649 -14.61 28.37 -0.35
CA ILE A 649 -15.79 29.22 -0.58
C ILE A 649 -16.50 28.89 -1.90
N LYS A 650 -16.08 27.81 -2.56
CA LYS A 650 -16.63 27.34 -3.84
C LYS A 650 -17.36 26.02 -3.66
N SER A 651 -18.32 25.77 -4.54
CA SER A 651 -18.99 24.49 -4.72
C SER A 651 -18.29 23.65 -5.79
N LEU A 652 -18.58 22.35 -5.87
CA LEU A 652 -17.90 21.43 -6.81
C LEU A 652 -18.61 21.23 -8.15
N HIS A 653 -19.94 21.11 -8.13
CA HIS A 653 -20.76 20.72 -9.28
C HIS A 653 -21.07 21.89 -10.22
N TYR A 654 -21.40 21.59 -11.48
CA TYR A 654 -21.81 22.61 -12.47
C TYR A 654 -23.28 23.05 -12.26
N SER A 655 -24.17 22.10 -12.02
CA SER A 655 -25.60 22.39 -11.83
C SER A 655 -25.83 23.30 -10.62
N GLU A 656 -26.54 24.42 -10.83
CA GLU A 656 -26.82 25.46 -9.81
C GLU A 656 -25.55 26.02 -9.11
N PHE A 657 -24.39 26.05 -9.77
CA PHE A 657 -23.12 26.39 -9.12
C PHE A 657 -23.11 27.77 -8.44
N GLU A 658 -23.76 28.79 -9.00
CA GLU A 658 -23.80 30.14 -8.40
C GLU A 658 -24.50 30.14 -7.03
N LYS A 659 -25.65 29.46 -6.95
CA LYS A 659 -26.43 29.27 -5.73
C LYS A 659 -25.63 28.45 -4.70
N ASN A 660 -24.99 27.38 -5.15
CA ASN A 660 -24.20 26.51 -4.29
C ASN A 660 -22.91 27.18 -3.79
N ASP A 661 -22.24 27.97 -4.63
CA ASP A 661 -21.11 28.83 -4.25
C ASP A 661 -21.54 29.83 -3.17
N ALA A 662 -22.67 30.52 -3.37
CA ALA A 662 -23.20 31.45 -2.39
C ALA A 662 -23.48 30.77 -1.04
N LEU A 663 -24.06 29.55 -1.07
CA LEU A 663 -24.34 28.78 0.13
C LEU A 663 -23.07 28.34 0.87
N VAL A 664 -22.09 27.76 0.16
CA VAL A 664 -20.83 27.32 0.77
C VAL A 664 -20.07 28.51 1.34
N LYS A 665 -19.98 29.59 0.56
CA LYS A 665 -19.35 30.84 0.99
C LYS A 665 -20.00 31.36 2.25
N ASP A 666 -21.32 31.54 2.26
CA ASP A 666 -22.06 32.06 3.41
C ASP A 666 -21.82 31.22 4.67
N ILE A 667 -21.94 29.89 4.57
CA ILE A 667 -21.67 28.98 5.70
C ILE A 667 -20.25 29.18 6.23
N MET A 668 -19.24 29.07 5.38
CA MET A 668 -17.85 29.07 5.82
C MET A 668 -17.41 30.44 6.33
N THR A 669 -17.84 31.54 5.72
CA THR A 669 -17.53 32.89 6.21
C THR A 669 -18.26 33.20 7.51
N ASN A 670 -19.53 32.81 7.65
CA ASN A 670 -20.28 33.03 8.88
C ASN A 670 -19.69 32.22 10.04
N LEU A 671 -19.23 30.99 9.78
CA LEU A 671 -18.52 30.20 10.78
C LEU A 671 -17.22 30.88 11.24
N LEU A 672 -16.41 31.38 10.30
CA LEU A 672 -15.17 32.06 10.62
C LEU A 672 -15.40 33.31 11.48
N VAL A 673 -16.45 34.09 11.17
CA VAL A 673 -16.82 35.30 11.93
C VAL A 673 -17.43 34.97 13.30
N SER A 674 -18.31 33.96 13.36
CA SER A 674 -19.06 33.63 14.58
C SER A 674 -18.24 32.78 15.57
N TYR A 675 -17.30 31.99 15.08
CA TYR A 675 -16.47 31.06 15.85
C TYR A 675 -14.97 31.21 15.53
N PRO A 676 -14.37 32.41 15.63
CA PRO A 676 -12.99 32.65 15.20
C PRO A 676 -11.97 31.77 15.96
N ASN A 677 -12.24 31.43 17.22
CA ASN A 677 -11.37 30.56 18.03
C ASN A 677 -11.41 29.09 17.60
N SER A 678 -12.39 28.68 16.80
CA SER A 678 -12.45 27.34 16.20
C SER A 678 -11.62 27.22 14.93
N PHE A 679 -11.15 28.34 14.36
CA PHE A 679 -10.39 28.34 13.11
C PHE A 679 -8.92 28.67 13.37
N ILE A 680 -8.04 27.83 12.82
CA ILE A 680 -6.59 28.05 12.80
C ILE A 680 -6.21 28.25 11.34
N GLN A 681 -5.96 29.49 10.94
CA GLN A 681 -5.59 29.82 9.57
C GLN A 681 -4.08 29.95 9.44
N THR A 682 -3.51 29.26 8.46
CA THR A 682 -2.06 29.28 8.19
C THR A 682 -1.80 29.16 6.69
N LYS A 683 -0.59 29.51 6.26
CA LYS A 683 -0.08 29.17 4.92
C LYS A 683 0.59 27.80 4.96
N GLN A 684 0.69 27.14 3.81
CA GLN A 684 1.56 25.98 3.65
C GLN A 684 3.00 26.30 4.12
N PRO A 685 3.79 25.31 4.56
CA PRO A 685 5.18 25.55 4.97
C PRO A 685 6.01 26.10 3.81
N GLU A 686 7.01 26.94 4.10
CA GLU A 686 7.88 27.53 3.07
C GLU A 686 8.79 26.49 2.42
N SER A 687 9.13 25.43 3.16
CA SER A 687 9.85 24.27 2.66
C SER A 687 9.50 23.01 3.45
N ILE A 688 9.83 21.86 2.88
CA ILE A 688 9.70 20.55 3.52
C ILE A 688 10.57 20.42 4.78
N ASP A 689 11.72 21.10 4.85
CA ASP A 689 12.61 21.04 6.01
C ASP A 689 11.98 21.66 7.27
N GLU A 690 11.03 22.59 7.09
CA GLU A 690 10.28 23.23 8.17
C GLU A 690 9.02 22.47 8.59
N LEU A 691 8.70 21.36 7.91
CA LEU A 691 7.40 20.70 8.05
C LEU A 691 7.12 20.26 9.50
N ILE A 692 8.14 19.84 10.25
CA ILE A 692 7.98 19.43 11.66
C ILE A 692 7.67 20.61 12.59
N SER A 693 8.42 21.71 12.50
CA SER A 693 8.23 22.90 13.35
C SER A 693 6.93 23.63 12.99
N TRP A 694 6.60 23.69 11.71
CA TRP A 694 5.33 24.22 11.21
C TRP A 694 4.14 23.41 11.74
N THR A 695 4.22 22.07 11.67
CA THR A 695 3.16 21.19 12.20
C THR A 695 3.02 21.33 13.72
N GLU A 696 4.13 21.42 14.45
CA GLU A 696 4.12 21.60 15.91
C GLU A 696 3.40 22.90 16.32
N SER A 697 3.65 24.01 15.60
CA SER A 697 2.99 25.29 15.82
C SER A 697 1.46 25.20 15.68
N ILE A 698 1.00 24.49 14.64
CA ILE A 698 -0.44 24.27 14.40
C ILE A 698 -1.05 23.45 15.53
N LEU A 699 -0.43 22.34 15.92
CA LEU A 699 -0.96 21.46 16.96
C LEU A 699 -1.01 22.15 18.33
N LYS A 700 0.01 22.96 18.66
CA LYS A 700 0.02 23.81 19.87
C LYS A 700 -1.13 24.83 19.85
N THR A 701 -1.35 25.50 18.72
CA THR A 701 -2.45 26.46 18.54
C THR A 701 -3.81 25.77 18.61
N ALA A 702 -3.92 24.56 18.04
CA ALA A 702 -5.11 23.74 18.12
C ALA A 702 -5.42 23.28 19.55
N GLN A 703 -4.44 23.27 20.45
CA GLN A 703 -4.56 22.75 21.82
C GLN A 703 -5.12 21.31 21.82
N LEU A 704 -4.72 20.51 20.83
CA LEU A 704 -5.08 19.10 20.75
C LEU A 704 -4.20 18.34 21.76
N GLU A 705 -4.79 17.43 22.53
CA GLU A 705 -4.02 16.53 23.38
C GLU A 705 -3.31 15.49 22.51
N ALA A 706 -2.00 15.30 22.72
CA ALA A 706 -1.21 14.28 22.05
C ALA A 706 -1.64 12.87 22.50
N ASP A 707 -1.54 11.91 21.57
CA ASP A 707 -1.69 10.49 21.91
C ASP A 707 -0.56 10.06 22.87
N VAL A 708 0.63 10.63 22.69
CA VAL A 708 1.75 10.56 23.64
C VAL A 708 2.55 11.86 23.60
N ALA A 709 2.78 12.50 24.74
CA ALA A 709 3.64 13.69 24.79
C ALA A 709 5.12 13.27 24.81
N ILE A 710 5.87 13.60 23.75
CA ILE A 710 7.28 13.25 23.56
C ILE A 710 8.16 14.48 23.80
N SER A 711 9.19 14.36 24.65
CA SER A 711 10.21 15.41 24.80
C SER A 711 11.21 15.37 23.65
N ASN A 712 11.60 16.53 23.10
CA ASN A 712 12.60 16.62 22.02
C ASN A 712 12.29 15.66 20.85
N PRO A 713 11.09 15.75 20.24
CA PRO A 713 10.72 14.91 19.10
C PRO A 713 11.75 15.04 17.97
N THR A 714 11.96 13.96 17.22
CA THR A 714 12.95 13.91 16.14
C THR A 714 12.32 13.35 14.87
N LYS A 715 12.89 13.67 13.70
CA LYS A 715 12.44 13.10 12.41
C LYS A 715 12.66 11.59 12.26
N ASN A 716 13.38 10.98 13.19
CA ASN A 716 13.80 9.58 13.12
C ASN A 716 12.90 8.65 13.95
N VAL A 717 12.02 9.18 14.81
CA VAL A 717 11.14 8.36 15.66
C VAL A 717 9.70 8.54 15.23
N TYR A 718 9.07 7.44 14.85
CA TYR A 718 7.64 7.41 14.52
C TYR A 718 6.88 6.65 15.60
N GLN A 719 5.60 6.98 15.78
CA GLN A 719 4.72 6.30 16.71
C GLN A 719 3.30 6.15 16.16
N ILE A 720 2.61 5.11 16.61
CA ILE A 720 1.16 4.97 16.47
C ILE A 720 0.51 4.56 17.79
N HIS A 721 -0.76 4.90 17.93
CA HIS A 721 -1.62 4.52 19.05
C HIS A 721 -2.78 3.64 18.58
N GLN A 722 -2.93 2.49 19.22
CA GLN A 722 -4.08 1.60 19.08
C GLN A 722 -4.60 1.19 20.46
N TYR A 723 -5.81 0.66 20.54
CA TYR A 723 -6.37 0.17 21.79
C TYR A 723 -7.23 -1.07 21.61
N THR A 724 -7.46 -1.73 22.73
CA THR A 724 -8.53 -2.72 22.91
C THR A 724 -9.39 -2.26 24.09
N ASN A 725 -10.45 -3.00 24.43
CA ASN A 725 -11.32 -2.62 25.54
C ASN A 725 -10.59 -2.46 26.89
N ASP A 726 -9.48 -3.19 27.10
CA ASP A 726 -8.75 -3.21 28.36
C ASP A 726 -7.27 -2.77 28.24
N LYS A 727 -6.73 -2.53 27.03
CA LYS A 727 -5.32 -2.17 26.81
C LYS A 727 -5.14 -0.95 25.92
N ASP A 728 -4.15 -0.13 26.26
CA ASP A 728 -3.64 0.94 25.39
C ASP A 728 -2.31 0.46 24.80
N ILE A 729 -2.16 0.58 23.48
CA ILE A 729 -1.07 -0.05 22.72
C ILE A 729 -0.36 1.05 21.93
N TYR A 730 0.93 1.20 22.18
CA TYR A 730 1.79 2.13 21.47
C TYR A 730 2.91 1.37 20.77
N PHE A 731 3.19 1.73 19.53
CA PHE A 731 4.31 1.19 18.78
C PHE A 731 5.22 2.33 18.36
N PHE A 732 6.49 2.26 18.75
CA PHE A 732 7.53 3.19 18.34
C PHE A 732 8.53 2.50 17.43
N THR A 733 9.08 3.22 16.45
CA THR A 733 10.23 2.76 15.68
C THR A 733 11.25 3.87 15.50
N ASN A 734 12.53 3.54 15.64
CA ASN A 734 13.66 4.40 15.26
C ASN A 734 14.12 4.02 13.86
N VAL A 735 13.90 4.87 12.87
CA VAL A 735 14.30 4.60 11.49
C VAL A 735 15.78 4.89 11.21
N ASN A 736 16.52 5.44 12.17
CA ASN A 736 17.94 5.72 12.00
C ASN A 736 18.78 4.45 12.18
N ARG A 737 19.75 4.26 11.30
CA ARG A 737 20.60 3.07 11.19
C ARG A 737 21.81 3.06 12.09
N PHE A 738 22.21 4.22 12.62
CA PHE A 738 23.45 4.36 13.41
C PHE A 738 23.21 4.98 14.79
N GLU A 739 22.19 5.82 14.93
CA GLU A 739 21.97 6.63 16.12
C GLU A 739 20.99 5.97 17.10
N THR A 740 21.36 6.02 18.38
CA THR A 740 20.48 5.70 19.50
C THR A 740 19.75 6.97 19.91
N ILE A 741 18.43 6.90 20.06
CA ILE A 741 17.59 8.06 20.37
C ILE A 741 16.96 7.84 21.74
N ALA A 742 17.07 8.83 22.62
CA ALA A 742 16.48 8.82 23.95
C ALA A 742 15.55 10.00 24.16
N PHE A 743 14.39 9.76 24.75
CA PHE A 743 13.37 10.78 25.03
C PHE A 743 12.52 10.39 26.24
N HIS A 744 11.85 11.37 26.83
CA HIS A 744 10.79 11.16 27.80
C HIS A 744 9.43 11.15 27.10
N ALA A 745 8.59 10.21 27.49
CA ALA A 745 7.23 10.05 27.00
C ALA A 745 6.23 10.12 28.16
N LYS A 746 5.16 10.90 28.00
CA LYS A 746 4.03 10.96 28.93
C LYS A 746 2.75 10.53 28.21
N PHE A 747 2.17 9.45 28.69
CA PHE A 747 0.97 8.83 28.11
C PHE A 747 -0.30 9.31 28.83
N PRO A 748 -1.40 9.59 28.13
CA PRO A 748 -2.70 9.94 28.71
C PRO A 748 -3.43 8.71 29.30
N VAL A 749 -2.68 7.76 29.86
CA VAL A 749 -3.18 6.51 30.44
C VAL A 749 -3.23 6.61 31.96
N THR A 750 -4.32 6.13 32.57
CA THR A 750 -4.50 6.12 34.03
C THR A 750 -4.82 4.72 34.54
N GLY A 751 -4.33 4.36 35.73
CA GLY A 751 -4.66 3.09 36.39
C GLY A 751 -4.07 1.82 35.76
N LYS A 752 -3.22 1.94 34.74
CA LYS A 752 -2.56 0.82 34.05
C LYS A 752 -1.03 0.85 34.18
N TYR A 753 -0.40 -0.27 33.86
CA TYR A 753 1.04 -0.49 33.98
C TYR A 753 1.67 -0.87 32.63
N PRO A 754 2.84 -0.33 32.30
CA PRO A 754 3.48 -0.55 31.01
C PRO A 754 4.21 -1.89 30.95
N TYR A 755 4.00 -2.63 29.87
CA TYR A 755 4.71 -3.85 29.52
C TYR A 755 5.32 -3.72 28.12
N ILE A 756 6.51 -4.28 27.94
CA ILE A 756 7.08 -4.57 26.64
C ILE A 756 6.54 -5.92 26.21
N TRP A 757 5.91 -5.97 25.05
CA TRP A 757 5.66 -7.21 24.33
C TRP A 757 6.72 -7.31 23.26
N ASN A 758 7.74 -8.14 23.47
CA ASN A 758 8.89 -8.21 22.55
C ASN A 758 8.49 -9.00 21.29
N PRO A 759 8.36 -8.35 20.12
CA PRO A 759 7.94 -9.04 18.90
C PRO A 759 9.00 -10.01 18.38
N GLU A 760 10.28 -9.89 18.73
CA GLU A 760 11.31 -10.85 18.31
C GLU A 760 11.19 -12.18 19.07
N THR A 761 10.86 -12.13 20.36
CA THR A 761 10.90 -13.31 21.24
C THR A 761 9.53 -13.82 21.66
N GLY A 762 8.48 -13.00 21.57
CA GLY A 762 7.17 -13.30 22.15
C GLY A 762 7.13 -13.16 23.67
N GLU A 763 8.16 -12.59 24.31
CA GLU A 763 8.18 -12.39 25.75
C GLU A 763 7.43 -11.13 26.17
N LYS A 764 6.78 -11.19 27.34
CA LYS A 764 6.22 -10.03 28.03
C LYS A 764 7.08 -9.68 29.24
N LYS A 765 7.54 -8.44 29.34
CA LYS A 765 8.30 -7.93 30.49
C LYS A 765 7.74 -6.60 30.96
N PRO A 766 7.64 -6.33 32.27
CA PRO A 766 7.32 -5.00 32.77
C PRO A 766 8.33 -3.97 32.22
N TYR A 767 7.84 -2.79 31.82
CA TYR A 767 8.71 -1.68 31.47
C TYR A 767 9.13 -0.91 32.74
N TYR A 768 10.36 -0.43 32.80
CA TYR A 768 10.85 0.35 33.95
C TYR A 768 10.19 1.73 34.03
N PHE A 769 9.60 2.04 35.18
CA PHE A 769 9.10 3.37 35.52
C PHE A 769 9.46 3.70 36.98
N VAL A 770 9.59 5.00 37.28
CA VAL A 770 10.02 5.47 38.61
C VAL A 770 8.84 5.46 39.60
N SER A 771 7.95 6.44 39.50
CA SER A 771 6.79 6.59 40.39
C SER A 771 5.46 6.57 39.62
N ASN A 772 5.41 7.21 38.45
CA ASN A 772 4.23 7.26 37.61
C ASN A 772 4.38 6.27 36.44
N SER A 773 3.46 5.30 36.34
CA SER A 773 3.49 4.27 35.31
C SER A 773 3.28 4.79 33.89
N ASN A 774 2.77 6.02 33.73
CA ASN A 774 2.54 6.69 32.45
C ASN A 774 3.61 7.73 32.07
N LYS A 775 4.72 7.84 32.82
CA LYS A 775 5.85 8.72 32.49
C LYS A 775 7.11 7.88 32.36
N LEU A 776 7.56 7.68 31.13
CA LEU A 776 8.64 6.75 30.80
C LEU A 776 9.84 7.48 30.21
N SER A 777 11.03 7.03 30.54
CA SER A 777 12.24 7.32 29.77
C SER A 777 12.42 6.19 28.76
N ILE A 778 12.43 6.53 27.48
CA ILE A 778 12.52 5.58 26.36
C ILE A 778 13.85 5.80 25.63
N THR A 779 14.56 4.70 25.40
CA THR A 779 15.77 4.66 24.57
C THR A 779 15.56 3.63 23.47
N LEU A 780 15.67 4.06 22.22
CA LEU A 780 15.59 3.22 21.03
C LEU A 780 16.98 3.14 20.39
N ASN A 781 17.55 1.94 20.35
CA ASN A 781 18.74 1.65 19.57
C ASN A 781 18.48 1.83 18.06
N PRO A 782 19.52 1.84 17.21
CA PRO A 782 19.32 1.96 15.77
C PRO A 782 18.42 0.83 15.25
N LEU A 783 17.44 1.19 14.42
CA LEU A 783 16.42 0.30 13.88
C LEU A 783 15.58 -0.48 14.92
N GLN A 784 15.61 -0.07 16.20
CA GLN A 784 14.82 -0.70 17.24
C GLN A 784 13.37 -0.24 17.17
N SER A 785 12.46 -1.21 17.34
CA SER A 785 11.05 -0.96 17.59
C SER A 785 10.68 -1.32 19.03
N LEU A 786 9.63 -0.67 19.54
CA LEU A 786 9.11 -0.88 20.89
C LEU A 786 7.59 -0.99 20.83
N LEU A 787 7.07 -2.19 21.08
CA LEU A 787 5.65 -2.42 21.34
C LEU A 787 5.39 -2.32 22.84
N LEU A 788 4.77 -1.22 23.24
CA LEU A 788 4.46 -0.87 24.63
C LEU A 788 2.96 -1.03 24.87
N VAL A 789 2.59 -1.91 25.79
CA VAL A 789 1.20 -2.24 26.11
C VAL A 789 0.90 -1.90 27.56
N PHE A 790 -0.08 -1.04 27.79
CA PHE A 790 -0.57 -0.70 29.13
C PHE A 790 -1.66 -1.68 29.55
N GLU A 791 -1.42 -2.41 30.63
CA GLU A 791 -2.33 -3.44 31.16
C GLU A 791 -2.80 -3.10 32.58
N ASN A 792 -3.97 -3.60 32.97
CA ASN A 792 -4.51 -3.41 34.33
C ASN A 792 -3.70 -4.12 35.42
N GLU A 793 -3.04 -5.24 35.08
CA GLU A 793 -2.30 -6.05 36.06
C GLU A 793 -0.98 -5.36 36.46
N LYS A 794 -0.84 -5.05 37.75
CA LYS A 794 0.41 -4.52 38.30
C LYS A 794 1.53 -5.57 38.20
N PRO A 795 2.73 -5.20 37.70
CA PRO A 795 3.88 -6.08 37.69
C PRO A 795 4.19 -6.65 39.08
N LYS A 796 4.27 -7.98 39.17
CA LYS A 796 4.71 -8.69 40.40
C LYS A 796 6.20 -8.50 40.67
N VAL A 797 6.99 -8.36 39.59
CA VAL A 797 8.42 -8.08 39.64
C VAL A 797 8.65 -6.65 39.17
N LYS A 798 9.42 -5.88 39.93
CA LYS A 798 9.82 -4.53 39.53
C LYS A 798 10.83 -4.65 38.38
N ALA A 799 10.56 -4.00 37.25
CA ALA A 799 11.56 -3.87 36.19
C ALA A 799 12.81 -3.17 36.73
N LEU A 800 13.97 -3.58 36.26
CA LEU A 800 15.24 -2.94 36.59
C LEU A 800 15.50 -1.81 35.58
N ASN A 801 16.08 -0.72 36.06
CA ASN A 801 16.67 0.26 35.17
C ASN A 801 17.91 -0.37 34.53
N ILE A 802 17.96 -0.44 33.21
CA ILE A 802 19.14 -0.95 32.50
C ILE A 802 20.11 0.21 32.37
N ASP A 803 21.30 0.06 32.98
CA ASP A 803 22.39 1.02 32.79
C ASP A 803 22.92 0.88 31.36
N THR A 804 22.85 1.98 30.60
CA THR A 804 23.35 2.06 29.24
C THR A 804 24.64 2.88 29.13
N GLU A 805 25.16 3.38 30.25
CA GLU A 805 26.40 4.14 30.28
C GLU A 805 27.60 3.19 30.16
N ILE A 806 28.54 3.50 29.27
CA ILE A 806 29.76 2.69 29.11
C ILE A 806 30.78 3.15 30.15
N LYS A 807 30.98 2.37 31.22
CA LYS A 807 31.98 2.62 32.26
C LYS A 807 33.41 2.29 31.82
N LYS A 808 33.57 1.30 30.95
CA LYS A 808 34.88 0.90 30.41
C LYS A 808 34.73 0.35 28.99
N SER A 809 35.70 0.66 28.13
CA SER A 809 35.78 0.14 26.76
C SER A 809 37.23 -0.26 26.43
N LYS A 810 37.42 -1.38 25.75
CA LYS A 810 38.71 -1.85 25.24
C LYS A 810 38.55 -2.37 23.81
N THR A 811 39.24 -1.75 22.86
CA THR A 811 39.32 -2.27 21.48
C THR A 811 40.15 -3.55 21.44
N LEU A 812 39.68 -4.55 20.71
CA LEU A 812 40.42 -5.78 20.47
C LEU A 812 41.35 -5.58 19.28
N ASP A 813 42.65 -5.56 19.55
CA ASP A 813 43.72 -5.55 18.56
C ASP A 813 44.35 -6.95 18.50
N VAL A 814 43.79 -7.80 17.63
CA VAL A 814 44.15 -9.22 17.51
C VAL A 814 44.14 -9.65 16.05
N ASN A 815 44.90 -10.71 15.76
CA ASN A 815 44.84 -11.37 14.46
C ASN A 815 43.57 -12.23 14.37
N TRP A 816 42.89 -12.13 13.23
CA TRP A 816 41.71 -12.92 12.90
C TRP A 816 42.04 -13.98 11.87
N LYS A 817 41.69 -15.23 12.16
CA LYS A 817 41.59 -16.27 11.15
C LYS A 817 40.18 -16.20 10.56
N VAL A 818 40.08 -15.83 9.30
CA VAL A 818 38.80 -15.59 8.62
C VAL A 818 38.57 -16.69 7.59
N ILE A 819 37.43 -17.38 7.66
CA ILE A 819 37.09 -18.49 6.78
C ILE A 819 35.81 -18.12 6.02
N GLY A 820 35.89 -17.99 4.71
CA GLY A 820 34.74 -17.66 3.86
C GLY A 820 34.25 -18.88 3.09
N LYS A 821 32.98 -19.27 3.29
CA LYS A 821 32.25 -20.23 2.44
C LYS A 821 31.34 -19.46 1.48
N ARG A 822 31.72 -19.40 0.20
CA ARG A 822 30.98 -18.65 -0.82
C ARG A 822 29.81 -19.48 -1.37
N LYS A 823 28.84 -18.82 -2.01
CA LYS A 823 27.62 -19.42 -2.59
C LYS A 823 27.89 -20.57 -3.57
N ASP A 824 29.04 -20.58 -4.25
CA ASP A 824 29.46 -21.66 -5.15
C ASP A 824 30.12 -22.86 -4.41
N GLY A 825 30.09 -22.89 -3.08
CA GLY A 825 30.69 -23.94 -2.25
C GLY A 825 32.20 -23.81 -2.04
N LYS A 826 32.86 -22.85 -2.70
CA LYS A 826 34.31 -22.63 -2.52
C LYS A 826 34.58 -22.06 -1.13
N THR A 827 35.65 -22.57 -0.51
CA THR A 827 36.11 -22.12 0.81
C THR A 827 37.44 -21.40 0.69
N PHE A 828 37.55 -20.26 1.35
CA PHE A 828 38.74 -19.41 1.40
C PHE A 828 39.16 -19.21 2.85
N THR A 829 40.46 -18.99 3.09
CA THR A 829 40.98 -18.67 4.41
C THR A 829 41.93 -17.49 4.32
N TRP A 830 41.71 -16.48 5.16
CA TRP A 830 42.52 -15.28 5.25
C TRP A 830 43.01 -15.11 6.68
N ASN A 831 44.23 -14.62 6.85
CA ASN A 831 44.73 -14.14 8.14
C ASN A 831 44.73 -12.62 8.10
N MET A 832 43.95 -11.98 8.96
CA MET A 832 43.71 -10.54 8.93
C MET A 832 44.15 -9.91 10.25
N SER A 833 45.20 -9.09 10.20
CA SER A 833 45.61 -8.23 11.33
C SER A 833 44.70 -7.01 11.47
N THR A 834 43.92 -6.70 10.44
CA THR A 834 42.97 -5.58 10.42
C THR A 834 41.72 -6.03 9.68
N LEU A 835 40.56 -5.84 10.30
CA LEU A 835 39.26 -6.06 9.69
C LEU A 835 38.96 -4.96 8.67
N GLY A 836 38.14 -5.25 7.66
CA GLY A 836 37.89 -4.31 6.58
C GLY A 836 36.77 -4.75 5.64
N ASP A 837 36.26 -3.78 4.90
CA ASP A 837 35.23 -3.98 3.88
C ASP A 837 35.79 -4.74 2.67
N PHE A 838 35.30 -5.96 2.46
CA PHE A 838 35.73 -6.84 1.38
C PHE A 838 35.49 -6.24 -0.01
N SER A 839 34.50 -5.34 -0.15
CA SER A 839 34.20 -4.67 -1.43
C SER A 839 35.31 -3.73 -1.90
N LYS A 840 36.20 -3.31 -0.98
CA LYS A 840 37.35 -2.43 -1.24
C LYS A 840 38.67 -3.21 -1.39
N SER A 841 38.63 -4.54 -1.25
CA SER A 841 39.82 -5.37 -1.36
C SER A 841 40.33 -5.47 -2.79
N ILE A 842 41.64 -5.69 -2.95
CA ILE A 842 42.25 -6.09 -4.23
C ILE A 842 42.20 -7.60 -4.45
N ASP A 843 41.89 -8.39 -3.41
CA ASP A 843 41.75 -9.84 -3.49
C ASP A 843 40.38 -10.19 -4.08
N SER A 844 40.40 -10.79 -5.28
CA SER A 844 39.19 -11.23 -5.98
C SER A 844 38.34 -12.22 -5.20
N THR A 845 38.92 -13.01 -4.30
CA THR A 845 38.17 -13.94 -3.44
C THR A 845 37.34 -13.20 -2.38
N GLN A 846 37.70 -11.97 -2.03
CA GLN A 846 36.99 -11.11 -1.08
C GLN A 846 35.96 -10.23 -1.77
N TYR A 847 36.34 -9.44 -2.79
CA TYR A 847 35.41 -8.46 -3.39
C TYR A 847 34.30 -9.09 -4.25
N THR A 848 34.39 -10.39 -4.58
CA THR A 848 33.32 -11.17 -5.23
C THR A 848 32.55 -12.05 -4.25
N PHE A 849 32.76 -11.87 -2.94
CA PHE A 849 32.21 -12.76 -1.94
C PHE A 849 30.69 -12.58 -1.77
N GLY A 850 30.00 -13.69 -1.58
CA GLY A 850 28.60 -13.77 -1.18
C GLY A 850 28.37 -15.14 -0.55
N GLY A 851 28.06 -15.20 0.74
CA GLY A 851 28.05 -16.45 1.50
C GLY A 851 28.11 -16.25 3.02
N GLU A 852 28.84 -17.12 3.70
CA GLU A 852 29.10 -17.04 5.14
C GLU A 852 30.59 -16.81 5.39
N ILE A 853 30.91 -15.82 6.22
CA ILE A 853 32.27 -15.51 6.69
C ILE A 853 32.35 -15.81 8.19
N ILE A 854 33.33 -16.60 8.60
CA ILE A 854 33.56 -16.96 9.99
C ILE A 854 34.86 -16.29 10.46
N TYR A 855 34.76 -15.38 11.41
CA TYR A 855 35.90 -14.70 12.04
C TYR A 855 36.25 -15.42 13.33
N LYS A 856 37.48 -15.93 13.45
CA LYS A 856 37.98 -16.62 14.65
C LYS A 856 39.18 -15.92 15.24
N THR A 857 39.21 -15.82 16.57
CA THR A 857 40.38 -15.36 17.32
C THR A 857 40.37 -15.93 18.75
N THR A 858 41.47 -15.79 19.46
CA THR A 858 41.58 -16.12 20.88
C THR A 858 41.95 -14.85 21.63
N ILE A 859 41.23 -14.58 22.71
CA ILE A 859 41.45 -13.39 23.53
C ILE A 859 41.63 -13.77 25.00
N ASN A 860 42.60 -13.16 25.65
CA ASN A 860 42.79 -13.32 27.08
C ASN A 860 41.85 -12.37 27.83
N ASN A 861 40.94 -12.95 28.62
CA ASN A 861 40.05 -12.23 29.50
C ASN A 861 40.67 -12.11 30.91
N SER A 862 41.15 -10.90 31.21
CA SER A 862 41.70 -10.53 32.50
C SER A 862 40.83 -9.53 33.27
N GLU A 863 39.69 -9.13 32.71
CA GLU A 863 38.85 -8.05 33.22
C GLU A 863 37.36 -8.46 33.23
N ASP A 864 36.50 -7.66 33.83
CA ASP A 864 35.08 -7.94 34.02
C ASP A 864 34.18 -7.23 32.99
N PHE A 865 34.50 -7.41 31.70
CA PHE A 865 33.66 -6.91 30.61
C PHE A 865 32.34 -7.66 30.53
N THR A 866 31.28 -6.92 30.20
CA THR A 866 29.91 -7.46 30.18
C THR A 866 29.38 -7.65 28.77
N HIS A 867 29.92 -6.93 27.79
CA HIS A 867 29.44 -6.94 26.42
C HIS A 867 30.57 -6.95 25.39
N LEU A 868 30.30 -7.51 24.21
CA LEU A 868 31.12 -7.42 23.00
C LEU A 868 30.36 -6.64 21.93
N ASP A 869 30.92 -5.51 21.50
CA ASP A 869 30.45 -4.71 20.37
C ASP A 869 31.30 -5.04 19.15
N LEU A 870 30.67 -5.55 18.10
CA LEU A 870 31.35 -5.91 16.86
C LEU A 870 31.69 -4.69 15.97
N GLY A 871 31.21 -3.50 16.32
CA GLY A 871 31.40 -2.28 15.54
C GLY A 871 30.61 -2.33 14.22
N ASN A 872 31.20 -1.81 13.14
CA ASN A 872 30.55 -1.82 11.83
C ASN A 872 30.65 -3.20 11.18
N VAL A 873 29.50 -3.82 10.92
CA VAL A 873 29.40 -5.14 10.28
C VAL A 873 28.86 -5.09 8.84
N ASN A 874 28.79 -3.90 8.23
CA ASN A 874 28.34 -3.68 6.83
C ASN A 874 26.99 -4.31 6.49
N GLU A 875 26.07 -4.26 7.44
CA GLU A 875 24.77 -4.93 7.35
C GLU A 875 24.89 -6.44 7.21
N GLY A 876 23.84 -7.15 7.61
CA GLY A 876 23.79 -8.61 7.56
C GLY A 876 23.75 -9.26 8.93
N VAL A 877 23.64 -10.59 8.91
CA VAL A 877 23.33 -11.33 10.13
C VAL A 877 24.62 -11.80 10.79
N THR A 878 24.80 -11.44 12.06
CA THR A 878 25.90 -11.94 12.89
C THR A 878 25.40 -12.93 13.93
N GLU A 879 26.18 -13.97 14.20
CA GLU A 879 26.02 -14.87 15.34
C GLU A 879 27.34 -14.96 16.09
N LEU A 880 27.31 -14.78 17.41
CA LEU A 880 28.49 -14.83 18.27
C LEU A 880 28.54 -16.15 19.03
N TYR A 881 29.70 -16.78 19.04
CA TYR A 881 30.05 -17.94 19.85
C TYR A 881 31.29 -17.62 20.68
N ILE A 882 31.25 -18.02 21.95
CA ILE A 882 32.37 -17.92 22.89
C ILE A 882 32.60 -19.29 23.49
N ASN A 883 33.83 -19.82 23.38
CA ASN A 883 34.20 -21.14 23.88
C ASN A 883 33.26 -22.26 23.36
N GLY A 884 32.85 -22.17 22.10
CA GLY A 884 31.90 -23.09 21.45
C GLY A 884 30.43 -22.89 21.85
N GLN A 885 30.11 -22.02 22.81
CA GLN A 885 28.73 -21.73 23.21
C GLN A 885 28.15 -20.54 22.44
N LYS A 886 26.93 -20.68 21.94
CA LYS A 886 26.22 -19.62 21.24
C LYS A 886 25.77 -18.54 22.22
N VAL A 887 26.28 -17.32 22.05
CA VAL A 887 25.88 -16.15 22.85
C VAL A 887 24.59 -15.54 22.33
N GLY A 888 24.48 -15.37 21.01
CA GLY A 888 23.30 -14.75 20.42
C GLY A 888 23.40 -14.51 18.92
N LYS A 889 22.38 -13.84 18.39
CA LYS A 889 22.25 -13.44 16.98
C LYS A 889 21.80 -11.98 16.88
N ARG A 890 22.33 -11.25 15.90
CA ARG A 890 21.84 -9.93 15.50
C ARG A 890 21.58 -9.94 14.00
N TRP A 891 20.33 -9.65 13.63
CA TRP A 891 19.88 -9.61 12.24
C TRP A 891 19.47 -8.20 11.80
N TYR A 892 19.55 -7.22 12.70
CA TYR A 892 19.42 -5.79 12.46
C TYR A 892 20.10 -4.96 13.57
N GLY A 893 20.33 -3.68 13.31
CA GLY A 893 20.80 -2.70 14.29
C GLY A 893 22.22 -2.97 14.79
N LYS A 894 22.51 -2.57 16.03
CA LYS A 894 23.86 -2.72 16.62
C LYS A 894 24.18 -4.18 16.94
N ALA A 895 25.35 -4.64 16.46
CA ALA A 895 25.88 -5.96 16.74
C ALA A 895 26.56 -6.04 18.14
N VAL A 896 25.77 -5.81 19.20
CA VAL A 896 26.23 -5.84 20.59
C VAL A 896 25.63 -7.04 21.33
N TYR A 897 26.49 -7.79 22.01
CA TYR A 897 26.18 -9.05 22.69
C TYR A 897 26.52 -8.96 24.17
N ALA A 898 25.64 -9.45 25.04
CA ALA A 898 25.96 -9.66 26.45
C ALA A 898 26.78 -10.96 26.60
N ILE A 899 27.98 -10.87 27.15
CA ILE A 899 28.99 -11.96 27.14
C ILE A 899 29.43 -12.41 28.54
N ALA A 900 28.99 -11.71 29.60
CA ALA A 900 29.48 -11.92 30.96
C ALA A 900 29.41 -13.39 31.41
N ASP A 901 28.31 -14.08 31.07
CA ASP A 901 28.05 -15.46 31.46
C ASP A 901 28.84 -16.50 30.63
N TYR A 902 29.50 -16.07 29.55
CA TYR A 902 30.18 -16.96 28.59
C TYR A 902 31.71 -16.86 28.65
N LEU A 903 32.24 -15.79 29.24
CA LEU A 903 33.68 -15.59 29.39
C LEU A 903 34.23 -16.38 30.60
N ILE A 904 35.35 -17.06 30.38
CA ILE A 904 36.18 -17.62 31.46
C ILE A 904 37.39 -16.74 31.73
N LYS A 905 38.03 -16.89 32.89
CA LYS A 905 39.30 -16.23 33.18
C LYS A 905 40.42 -16.84 32.33
N GLY A 906 41.23 -16.00 31.69
CA GLY A 906 42.28 -16.45 30.78
C GLY A 906 41.79 -16.52 29.34
N ASP A 907 42.29 -17.46 28.55
CA ASP A 907 42.04 -17.50 27.11
C ASP A 907 40.59 -17.92 26.79
N ASN A 908 39.97 -17.19 25.87
CA ASN A 908 38.64 -17.46 25.35
C ASN A 908 38.68 -17.53 23.82
N GLU A 909 38.07 -18.55 23.24
CA GLU A 909 37.87 -18.64 21.79
C GLU A 909 36.64 -17.81 21.40
N ILE A 910 36.81 -16.92 20.43
CA ILE A 910 35.75 -16.08 19.87
C ILE A 910 35.55 -16.47 18.42
N GLU A 911 34.30 -16.83 18.08
CA GLU A 911 33.88 -17.16 16.72
C GLU A 911 32.65 -16.34 16.35
N ILE A 912 32.74 -15.59 15.25
CA ILE A 912 31.66 -14.75 14.73
C ILE A 912 31.29 -15.26 13.35
N HIS A 913 30.06 -15.72 13.19
CA HIS A 913 29.50 -16.08 11.90
C HIS A 913 28.79 -14.86 11.33
N TYR A 914 29.21 -14.41 10.15
CA TYR A 914 28.64 -13.30 9.42
C TYR A 914 28.05 -13.81 8.10
N THR A 915 26.74 -13.62 7.93
CA THR A 915 26.02 -13.98 6.70
C THR A 915 25.86 -12.74 5.84
N THR A 916 26.47 -12.76 4.64
CA THR A 916 26.51 -11.61 3.72
C THR A 916 25.23 -11.54 2.87
N VAL A 917 25.06 -10.49 2.07
CA VAL A 917 24.15 -10.49 0.91
C VAL A 917 24.82 -11.14 -0.32
N LEU A 918 24.07 -11.30 -1.43
CA LEU A 918 24.55 -11.94 -2.66
C LEU A 918 25.04 -10.96 -3.74
N ALA A 919 24.87 -9.65 -3.55
CA ALA A 919 25.10 -8.64 -4.59
C ALA A 919 26.47 -8.73 -5.29
N ASN A 920 27.56 -8.85 -4.53
CA ASN A 920 28.91 -8.91 -5.08
C ASN A 920 29.19 -10.23 -5.81
N TYR A 921 28.70 -11.34 -5.26
CA TYR A 921 28.77 -12.64 -5.92
C TYR A 921 28.00 -12.65 -7.23
N ALA A 922 26.73 -12.19 -7.22
CA ALA A 922 25.90 -12.06 -8.41
C ALA A 922 26.59 -11.20 -9.48
N LYS A 923 27.09 -10.02 -9.12
CA LYS A 923 27.82 -9.13 -10.06
C LYS A 923 29.08 -9.77 -10.65
N SER A 924 29.68 -10.76 -9.98
CA SER A 924 30.84 -11.49 -10.51
C SER A 924 30.50 -12.48 -11.63
N LEU A 925 29.24 -12.91 -11.75
CA LEU A 925 28.76 -13.90 -12.72
C LEU A 925 28.40 -13.27 -14.08
N LYS A 926 29.39 -12.66 -14.75
CA LYS A 926 29.16 -11.87 -15.97
C LYS A 926 28.58 -12.66 -17.16
N ASN A 927 28.77 -13.98 -17.19
CA ASN A 927 28.33 -14.85 -18.29
C ASN A 927 26.93 -15.44 -18.07
N ASN A 928 26.29 -15.17 -16.92
CA ASN A 928 24.93 -15.61 -16.65
C ASN A 928 23.97 -14.47 -17.02
N GLU A 929 23.23 -14.63 -18.12
CA GLU A 929 22.35 -13.59 -18.69
C GLU A 929 21.29 -13.12 -17.68
N MET A 930 20.72 -14.04 -16.93
CA MET A 930 19.69 -13.73 -15.94
C MET A 930 20.24 -12.91 -14.78
N VAL A 931 21.41 -13.30 -14.24
CA VAL A 931 22.08 -12.49 -13.23
C VAL A 931 22.49 -11.13 -13.79
N HIS A 932 22.97 -11.10 -15.04
CA HIS A 932 23.37 -9.87 -15.71
C HIS A 932 22.21 -8.89 -15.85
N GLU A 933 21.01 -9.36 -16.21
CA GLU A 933 19.82 -8.51 -16.33
C GLU A 933 19.53 -7.71 -15.04
N TRP A 934 19.69 -8.37 -13.89
CA TRP A 934 19.43 -7.76 -12.58
C TRP A 934 20.62 -7.00 -11.98
N THR A 935 21.85 -7.25 -12.45
CA THR A 935 23.08 -6.63 -11.93
C THR A 935 23.70 -5.60 -12.86
N LYS A 936 23.24 -5.48 -14.12
CA LYS A 936 23.79 -4.54 -15.12
C LYS A 936 23.75 -3.07 -14.69
N ARG A 937 22.83 -2.71 -13.79
CA ARG A 937 22.70 -1.34 -13.23
C ARG A 937 23.51 -1.12 -11.94
N TYR A 938 24.19 -2.14 -11.41
CA TYR A 938 24.95 -2.02 -10.17
C TYR A 938 26.24 -1.23 -10.44
N LYS A 939 26.24 0.05 -10.09
CA LYS A 939 27.41 0.92 -10.26
C LYS A 939 28.60 0.43 -9.43
N ASN A 940 28.41 0.27 -8.13
CA ASN A 940 29.47 -0.09 -7.18
C ASN A 940 29.32 -1.54 -6.67
N LEU A 941 30.37 -2.05 -6.03
CA LEU A 941 30.25 -3.21 -5.14
C LEU A 941 29.62 -2.75 -3.83
N VAL A 942 28.98 -3.69 -3.14
CA VAL A 942 28.26 -3.46 -1.90
C VAL A 942 29.20 -3.75 -0.74
N PRO A 943 29.28 -2.90 0.31
CA PRO A 943 30.08 -3.19 1.50
C PRO A 943 29.80 -4.59 2.06
N THR A 944 30.83 -5.32 2.46
CA THR A 944 30.67 -6.71 2.93
C THR A 944 31.73 -7.06 3.95
N GLY A 945 31.33 -7.79 5.00
CA GLY A 945 32.23 -8.23 6.05
C GLY A 945 32.36 -7.20 7.18
N MET A 946 33.04 -7.60 8.26
CA MET A 946 33.24 -6.75 9.42
C MET A 946 34.35 -5.73 9.20
N GLU A 947 34.08 -4.45 9.49
CA GLU A 947 35.06 -3.37 9.58
C GLU A 947 35.46 -3.07 11.03
N GLY A 948 34.60 -3.38 12.01
CA GLY A 948 34.85 -3.09 13.41
C GLY A 948 34.79 -1.59 13.72
N PRO A 949 35.60 -1.08 14.67
CA PRO A 949 36.46 -1.86 15.57
C PRO A 949 35.64 -2.74 16.52
N VAL A 950 36.14 -3.95 16.82
CA VAL A 950 35.53 -4.82 17.83
C VAL A 950 35.97 -4.34 19.21
N LYS A 951 35.03 -4.16 20.14
CA LYS A 951 35.28 -3.63 21.48
C LYS A 951 34.65 -4.50 22.55
N PHE A 952 35.39 -4.70 23.62
CA PHE A 952 34.80 -5.06 24.89
C PHE A 952 34.26 -3.84 25.62
N LEU A 953 33.05 -3.98 26.16
CA LEU A 953 32.34 -2.94 26.90
C LEU A 953 31.97 -3.43 28.30
N LYS A 954 32.05 -2.52 29.27
CA LYS A 954 31.48 -2.65 30.60
C LYS A 954 30.47 -1.54 30.79
N TYR A 955 29.21 -1.92 30.95
CA TYR A 955 28.13 -1.01 31.31
C TYR A 955 28.06 -0.81 32.82
#